data_AF-A0A4Q0GHU1-F1
#
_entry.id   AF-A0A4Q0GHU1-F1
#
_cell.length_a   1.000
_cell.length_b   1.000
_cell.length_c   1.000
_cell.angle_alpha   90.00
_cell.angle_beta   90.00
_cell.angle_gamma   90.00
#
_symmetry.space_group_name_H-M   'P 1'
#
loop_
_entity.id
_entity.type
_entity.pdbx_description
1 polymer ?
#
loop_
_entity_poly.entity_id
_entity_poly.type
_entity_poly.pdbx_seq_one_letter_code
_entity_poly.pdbx_strand_id
1 'polypeptide(L)'
;MSRIIDRRQMLRGAALAGGGIALSAYMPAWAQTNSAGIITPLPTVTGSDITLRIARQTMMIDGRASKAIGINGTVPAPLIRLREGQTVRLNVINDLDEDSSIHWHGLLVPPQFDGVPGISFPGIKARSNFLYEFPIRQNGTYWYHSHSGLQEQLGHYGPIVIDPAGADPVQSDREHVIVLSDHSQLSPATIFRDMKVDPGHFNYQRQTLAGLLSGKDQPLKDRVDWGKMRMDPTDISDATGPAYTYLVNGHGPRDNWTALFTPGQRVRLRVINASSMTTFNVRIPGLKLSIVQADGQNVMPVEVDEFQIGVAETYDAIVTPIDDRAYTLVGEAIDRSGLARATLAPRPGMAAEVPALRPRSLATMKDMGMDMSSGGMRGPDPTNEKNPSAGLTTPGAGMAAGAMAMGGMPQGGTMSGMDHSAMNHGAMATGGSAGGMAGMDHSSMGGEQGMAGMDMGSMKMRDFSKAPQVKKGPGVQTISPMPMDRTGDPGQGLENVGHKVLVYRDLMALERNPDVRAPSRSLDIHLTGNMERFMWSFDGVKMSDMMEPIPFLEGERVRINLINDSMMGHPIHIHGHFFELVTGHGDHAPRKHTVIVQPGGKVTWDFTADAVGDWAFHCHLLYHMHAGMMRTVSVRPRGDAA
;
A
#
# COMPACT_ATOMS: atom_id res chain seq x y z
N MET A 1 32.18 48.00 13.24
CA MET A 1 32.78 48.68 12.07
C MET A 1 31.81 48.59 10.91
N SER A 2 31.22 49.71 10.51
CA SER A 2 30.28 49.80 9.38
C SER A 2 31.05 49.72 8.06
N ARG A 3 30.71 48.76 7.19
CA ARG A 3 31.21 48.74 5.80
C ARG A 3 30.21 49.46 4.92
N ILE A 4 30.59 50.64 4.44
CA ILE A 4 29.86 51.43 3.45
C ILE A 4 29.97 50.69 2.10
N ILE A 5 28.83 50.33 1.51
CA ILE A 5 28.75 49.73 0.17
C ILE A 5 29.09 50.82 -0.87
N ASP A 6 30.08 50.56 -1.73
CA ASP A 6 30.51 51.49 -2.77
C ASP A 6 29.43 51.59 -3.87
N ARG A 7 29.13 52.83 -4.29
CA ARG A 7 28.17 53.16 -5.36
C ARG A 7 28.50 52.43 -6.68
N ARG A 8 29.77 52.10 -6.94
CA ARG A 8 30.18 51.27 -8.09
C ARG A 8 29.80 49.80 -7.95
N GLN A 9 29.79 49.25 -6.74
CA GLN A 9 29.31 47.88 -6.51
C GLN A 9 27.79 47.80 -6.69
N MET A 10 27.05 48.83 -6.27
CA MET A 10 25.60 48.90 -6.46
C MET A 10 25.22 49.02 -7.95
N LEU A 11 25.96 49.84 -8.72
CA LEU A 11 25.70 49.98 -10.16
C LEU A 11 26.13 48.74 -10.97
N ARG A 12 27.18 48.03 -10.56
CA ARG A 12 27.55 46.73 -11.15
C ARG A 12 26.51 45.64 -10.84
N GLY A 13 25.97 45.62 -9.62
CA GLY A 13 24.87 44.73 -9.24
C GLY A 13 23.60 44.99 -10.06
N ALA A 14 23.26 46.26 -10.28
CA ALA A 14 22.09 46.64 -11.08
C ALA A 14 22.26 46.30 -12.58
N ALA A 15 23.46 46.46 -13.14
CA ALA A 15 23.75 46.10 -14.53
C ALA A 15 23.74 44.57 -14.77
N LEU A 16 24.23 43.78 -13.80
CA LEU A 16 24.18 42.31 -13.86
C LEU A 16 22.75 41.78 -13.70
N ALA A 17 21.94 42.39 -12.81
CA ALA A 17 20.54 42.02 -12.65
C ALA A 17 19.68 42.42 -13.86
N GLY A 18 19.90 43.60 -14.44
CA GLY A 18 19.18 44.06 -15.63
C GLY A 18 19.55 43.31 -16.91
N GLY A 19 20.83 42.94 -17.08
CA GLY A 19 21.31 42.16 -18.23
C GLY A 19 20.81 40.71 -18.24
N GLY A 20 20.70 40.08 -17.07
CA GLY A 20 20.18 38.71 -16.94
C GLY A 20 18.71 38.58 -17.34
N ILE A 21 17.89 39.62 -17.11
CA ILE A 21 16.46 39.62 -17.46
C ILE A 21 16.26 39.86 -18.97
N ALA A 22 17.11 40.65 -19.62
CA ALA A 22 17.00 40.89 -21.06
C ALA A 22 17.51 39.72 -21.92
N LEU A 23 18.46 38.93 -21.41
CA LEU A 23 19.04 37.78 -22.11
C LEU A 23 18.17 36.51 -22.03
N SER A 24 17.30 36.39 -21.02
CA SER A 24 16.43 35.22 -20.87
C SER A 24 15.40 35.10 -22.00
N ALA A 25 14.95 36.21 -22.59
CA ALA A 25 13.98 36.22 -23.70
C ALA A 25 14.55 35.71 -25.03
N TYR A 26 15.87 35.64 -25.18
CA TYR A 26 16.56 35.19 -26.41
C TYR A 26 17.23 33.81 -26.27
N MET A 27 17.10 33.16 -25.11
CA MET A 27 17.57 31.79 -24.91
C MET A 27 16.62 30.79 -25.60
N PRO A 28 17.12 29.69 -26.18
CA PRO A 28 16.28 28.60 -26.69
C PRO A 28 15.41 28.00 -25.56
N ALA A 29 14.27 27.41 -25.90
CA ALA A 29 13.24 27.00 -24.94
C ALA A 29 13.73 26.07 -23.79
N TRP A 30 14.81 25.31 -24.00
CA TRP A 30 15.44 24.47 -22.97
C TRP A 30 16.26 25.26 -21.93
N ALA A 31 16.54 26.54 -22.20
CA ALA A 31 17.35 27.43 -21.38
C ALA A 31 16.58 28.67 -20.86
N GLN A 32 15.27 28.80 -21.15
CA GLN A 32 14.42 29.82 -20.55
C GLN A 32 13.80 29.31 -19.25
N THR A 33 14.11 29.96 -18.13
CA THR A 33 13.45 29.73 -16.84
C THR A 33 12.22 30.63 -16.71
N ASN A 34 11.03 30.15 -17.10
CA ASN A 34 9.76 30.85 -16.86
C ASN A 34 8.73 29.93 -16.18
N SER A 35 8.34 30.33 -14.96
CA SER A 35 7.29 29.82 -14.05
C SER A 35 7.57 28.57 -13.18
N ALA A 36 6.96 28.60 -11.98
CA ALA A 36 7.32 27.95 -10.71
C ALA A 36 6.97 26.46 -10.57
N GLY A 37 7.27 25.65 -11.58
CA GLY A 37 7.28 24.20 -11.49
C GLY A 37 8.64 23.70 -11.97
N ILE A 38 9.42 23.13 -11.07
CA ILE A 38 10.78 22.67 -11.37
C ILE A 38 10.70 21.55 -12.43
N ILE A 39 11.15 21.86 -13.65
CA ILE A 39 11.25 20.91 -14.79
C ILE A 39 12.45 19.96 -14.61
N THR A 40 13.34 20.19 -13.64
CA THR A 40 14.47 19.28 -13.46
C THR A 40 14.01 17.94 -12.90
N PRO A 41 14.37 16.82 -13.55
CA PRO A 41 14.15 15.50 -13.00
C PRO A 41 14.82 15.39 -11.62
N LEU A 42 14.35 14.47 -10.79
CA LEU A 42 15.01 14.17 -9.51
C LEU A 42 16.52 13.96 -9.76
N PRO A 43 17.42 14.56 -8.96
CA PRO A 43 18.84 14.31 -9.07
C PRO A 43 19.08 12.80 -9.07
N THR A 44 19.92 12.31 -9.98
CA THR A 44 20.14 10.88 -10.14
C THR A 44 21.59 10.56 -9.80
N VAL A 45 21.79 9.53 -8.98
CA VAL A 45 23.11 8.95 -8.67
C VAL A 45 23.19 7.55 -9.28
N THR A 46 24.33 7.23 -9.87
CA THR A 46 24.59 5.97 -10.59
C THR A 46 26.02 5.49 -10.34
N GLY A 47 26.31 4.26 -10.75
CA GLY A 47 27.64 3.66 -10.63
C GLY A 47 27.77 2.71 -9.43
N SER A 48 28.98 2.19 -9.23
CA SER A 48 29.28 1.20 -8.20
C SER A 48 29.67 1.81 -6.86
N ASP A 49 30.17 3.04 -6.82
CA ASP A 49 30.56 3.74 -5.58
C ASP A 49 29.76 5.04 -5.46
N ILE A 50 28.78 5.08 -4.57
CA ILE A 50 27.86 6.20 -4.39
C ILE A 50 27.99 6.71 -2.95
N THR A 51 28.04 8.04 -2.79
CA THR A 51 27.96 8.68 -1.47
C THR A 51 26.58 9.31 -1.27
N LEU A 52 25.97 9.01 -0.13
CA LEU A 52 24.68 9.56 0.30
C LEU A 52 24.88 10.30 1.62
N ARG A 53 24.63 11.60 1.64
CA ARG A 53 24.80 12.45 2.83
C ARG A 53 23.45 12.86 3.38
N ILE A 54 23.09 12.30 4.53
CA ILE A 54 21.87 12.61 5.29
C ILE A 54 22.12 13.91 6.05
N ALA A 55 21.25 14.92 5.86
CA ALA A 55 21.35 16.19 6.56
C ALA A 55 19.98 16.82 6.79
N ARG A 56 19.87 17.67 7.83
CA ARG A 56 18.70 18.54 7.98
C ARG A 56 18.67 19.56 6.85
N GLN A 57 17.48 19.77 6.29
CA GLN A 57 17.26 20.67 5.17
C GLN A 57 15.95 21.43 5.34
N THR A 58 15.78 22.45 4.51
CA THR A 58 14.51 23.16 4.37
C THR A 58 13.99 22.88 2.97
N MET A 59 12.76 22.38 2.86
CA MET A 59 12.05 22.25 1.59
C MET A 59 10.96 23.32 1.47
N MET A 60 10.61 23.68 0.24
CA MET A 60 9.50 24.58 -0.03
C MET A 60 8.34 23.76 -0.60
N ILE A 61 7.20 23.79 0.09
CA ILE A 61 5.97 23.14 -0.35
C ILE A 61 4.91 24.22 -0.44
N ASP A 62 4.33 24.42 -1.62
CA ASP A 62 3.18 25.30 -1.81
C ASP A 62 3.49 26.75 -1.34
N GLY A 63 4.74 27.18 -1.55
CA GLY A 63 5.28 28.47 -1.11
C GLY A 63 5.60 28.56 0.40
N ARG A 64 5.51 27.47 1.16
CA ARG A 64 5.81 27.43 2.60
C ARG A 64 7.10 26.65 2.87
N ALA A 65 8.00 27.26 3.62
CA ALA A 65 9.20 26.58 4.11
C ALA A 65 8.80 25.49 5.13
N SER A 66 9.42 24.33 5.03
CA SER A 66 9.24 23.25 5.99
C SER A 66 10.56 22.55 6.32
N LYS A 67 10.66 22.06 7.55
CA LYS A 67 11.83 21.34 8.03
C LYS A 67 11.80 19.93 7.48
N ALA A 68 12.97 19.46 7.04
CA ALA A 68 13.11 18.13 6.47
C ALA A 68 14.43 17.48 6.86
N ILE A 69 14.52 16.17 6.64
CA ILE A 69 15.76 15.43 6.55
C ILE A 69 15.88 14.97 5.10
N GLY A 70 16.88 15.49 4.39
CA GLY A 70 17.13 15.14 3.00
C GLY A 70 18.46 14.44 2.83
N ILE A 71 18.66 13.86 1.65
CA ILE A 71 19.92 13.22 1.27
C ILE A 71 20.48 13.96 0.08
N ASN A 72 21.79 14.26 0.10
CA ASN A 72 22.49 14.98 -0.98
C ASN A 72 21.79 16.29 -1.40
N GLY A 73 21.17 17.00 -0.46
CA GLY A 73 20.57 18.31 -0.70
C GLY A 73 19.13 18.32 -1.19
N THR A 74 18.44 17.17 -1.32
CA THR A 74 17.04 17.14 -1.79
C THR A 74 16.10 16.30 -0.93
N VAL A 75 14.81 16.64 -1.02
CA VAL A 75 13.67 15.82 -0.63
C VAL A 75 12.60 15.88 -1.74
N PRO A 76 12.16 14.75 -2.33
CA PRO A 76 12.68 13.40 -2.14
C PRO A 76 14.20 13.34 -2.37
N ALA A 77 14.85 12.38 -1.71
CA ALA A 77 16.25 12.11 -1.92
C ALA A 77 16.52 11.70 -3.39
N PRO A 78 17.78 11.79 -3.87
CA PRO A 78 18.11 11.46 -5.26
C PRO A 78 17.60 10.09 -5.69
N LEU A 79 17.23 9.97 -6.97
CA LEU A 79 17.03 8.68 -7.60
C LEU A 79 18.36 7.92 -7.59
N ILE A 80 18.37 6.75 -6.95
CA ILE A 80 19.46 5.78 -7.11
C ILE A 80 19.09 4.93 -8.33
N ARG A 81 19.86 5.05 -9.42
CA ARG A 81 19.67 4.20 -10.60
C ARG A 81 20.82 3.21 -10.74
N LEU A 82 20.48 1.94 -10.70
CA LEU A 82 21.41 0.80 -10.69
C LEU A 82 21.08 -0.16 -11.83
N ARG A 83 21.96 -1.14 -12.06
CA ARG A 83 21.75 -2.24 -12.99
C ARG A 83 21.90 -3.57 -12.27
N GLU A 84 21.00 -4.49 -12.55
CA GLU A 84 21.09 -5.87 -12.08
C GLU A 84 22.43 -6.51 -12.48
N GLY A 85 23.02 -7.27 -11.56
CA GLY A 85 24.31 -7.94 -11.72
C GLY A 85 25.52 -7.12 -11.24
N GLN A 86 25.37 -5.82 -10.97
CA GLN A 86 26.48 -5.02 -10.43
C GLN A 86 26.57 -5.14 -8.90
N THR A 87 27.78 -4.98 -8.35
CA THR A 87 27.99 -4.74 -6.91
C THR A 87 28.01 -3.25 -6.66
N VAL A 88 27.31 -2.82 -5.60
CA VAL A 88 27.26 -1.41 -5.19
C VAL A 88 27.87 -1.23 -3.80
N ARG A 89 28.55 -0.10 -3.62
CA ARG A 89 29.14 0.42 -2.40
C ARG A 89 28.47 1.77 -2.11
N LEU A 90 27.64 1.81 -1.08
CA LEU A 90 26.87 2.98 -0.69
C LEU A 90 27.45 3.53 0.61
N ASN A 91 28.26 4.58 0.50
CA ASN A 91 28.82 5.28 1.65
C ASN A 91 27.81 6.29 2.18
N VAL A 92 27.15 5.95 3.29
CA VAL A 92 26.12 6.79 3.89
C VAL A 92 26.74 7.60 5.02
N ILE A 93 26.74 8.92 4.86
CA ILE A 93 27.26 9.89 5.84
C ILE A 93 26.07 10.50 6.58
N ASN A 94 26.05 10.35 7.90
CA ASN A 94 25.04 10.94 8.77
C ASN A 94 25.53 12.28 9.35
N ASP A 95 25.12 13.39 8.74
CA ASP A 95 25.36 14.75 9.25
C ASP A 95 24.25 15.25 10.20
N LEU A 96 23.46 14.35 10.78
CA LEU A 96 22.53 14.68 11.86
C LEU A 96 23.24 14.62 13.22
N ASP A 97 22.60 15.24 14.22
CA ASP A 97 22.97 15.13 15.64
C ASP A 97 22.26 13.96 16.34
N GLU A 98 21.66 13.06 15.57
CA GLU A 98 20.94 11.88 16.03
C GLU A 98 21.30 10.66 15.17
N ASP A 99 21.09 9.46 15.72
CA ASP A 99 21.29 8.22 14.98
C ASP A 99 20.36 8.15 13.77
N SER A 100 20.81 7.53 12.69
CA SER A 100 20.06 7.38 11.46
C SER A 100 20.27 6.00 10.84
N SER A 101 19.54 5.71 9.79
CA SER A 101 19.61 4.45 9.05
C SER A 101 18.99 4.64 7.67
N ILE A 102 19.33 3.73 6.75
CA ILE A 102 18.66 3.60 5.45
C ILE A 102 18.30 2.13 5.27
N HIS A 103 17.01 1.84 5.18
CA HIS A 103 16.48 0.59 4.67
C HIS A 103 16.31 0.67 3.15
N TRP A 104 16.68 -0.40 2.46
CA TRP A 104 16.59 -0.54 1.00
C TRP A 104 15.31 -1.30 0.65
N HIS A 105 14.18 -0.61 0.68
CA HIS A 105 12.85 -1.20 0.62
C HIS A 105 12.64 -2.12 -0.59
N GLY A 106 12.42 -3.41 -0.31
CA GLY A 106 12.19 -4.45 -1.31
C GLY A 106 13.45 -5.06 -1.92
N LEU A 107 14.66 -4.60 -1.55
CA LEU A 107 15.91 -5.18 -2.05
C LEU A 107 16.34 -6.42 -1.25
N LEU A 108 16.79 -7.45 -1.96
CA LEU A 108 17.41 -8.64 -1.40
C LEU A 108 18.88 -8.36 -1.08
N VAL A 109 19.14 -7.92 0.15
CA VAL A 109 20.47 -7.58 0.66
C VAL A 109 20.96 -8.62 1.68
N PRO A 110 22.26 -8.69 2.02
CA PRO A 110 22.70 -9.40 3.22
C PRO A 110 22.04 -8.81 4.48
N PRO A 111 21.68 -9.63 5.49
CA PRO A 111 20.88 -9.18 6.63
C PRO A 111 21.51 -8.00 7.36
N GLN A 112 22.83 -7.97 7.56
CA GLN A 112 23.51 -6.85 8.22
C GLN A 112 23.42 -5.49 7.49
N PHE A 113 23.02 -5.50 6.22
CA PHE A 113 22.85 -4.31 5.37
C PHE A 113 21.40 -3.92 5.16
N ASP A 114 20.46 -4.59 5.82
CA ASP A 114 19.02 -4.32 5.72
C ASP A 114 18.61 -2.94 6.27
N GLY A 115 19.38 -2.39 7.22
CA GLY A 115 19.22 -1.00 7.65
C GLY A 115 18.22 -0.75 8.77
N VAL A 116 17.88 -1.75 9.58
CA VAL A 116 16.97 -1.65 10.74
C VAL A 116 17.76 -1.65 12.06
N PRO A 117 17.88 -0.50 12.76
CA PRO A 117 18.58 -0.44 14.04
C PRO A 117 17.97 -1.38 15.09
N GLY A 118 18.83 -2.17 15.74
CA GLY A 118 18.42 -3.13 16.78
C GLY A 118 17.94 -4.49 16.25
N ILE A 119 17.80 -4.66 14.92
CA ILE A 119 17.54 -5.95 14.28
C ILE A 119 18.73 -6.34 13.41
N SER A 120 18.98 -5.57 12.35
CA SER A 120 20.01 -5.92 11.37
C SER A 120 21.39 -5.37 11.73
N PHE A 121 21.44 -4.21 12.41
CA PHE A 121 22.68 -3.52 12.78
C PHE A 121 22.43 -2.47 13.89
N PRO A 122 23.47 -1.80 14.43
CA PRO A 122 23.32 -0.82 15.51
C PRO A 122 22.79 0.59 15.13
N GLY A 123 22.58 0.89 13.85
CA GLY A 123 22.31 2.26 13.36
C GLY A 123 23.58 3.03 13.00
N ILE A 124 23.45 4.04 12.13
CA ILE A 124 24.50 4.99 11.76
C ILE A 124 24.53 6.11 12.79
N LYS A 125 25.58 6.16 13.62
CA LYS A 125 25.67 7.16 14.69
C LYS A 125 25.68 8.59 14.16
N ALA A 126 25.23 9.52 14.99
CA ALA A 126 25.35 10.95 14.72
C ALA A 126 26.78 11.31 14.30
N ARG A 127 26.93 12.15 13.27
CA ARG A 127 28.21 12.64 12.76
C ARG A 127 29.19 11.52 12.33
N SER A 128 28.67 10.38 11.89
CA SER A 128 29.46 9.23 11.45
C SER A 128 29.07 8.76 10.05
N ASN A 129 29.70 7.71 9.55
CA ASN A 129 29.35 7.09 8.28
C ASN A 129 29.27 5.57 8.41
N PHE A 130 28.57 4.94 7.47
CA PHE A 130 28.49 3.51 7.33
C PHE A 130 28.53 3.13 5.85
N LEU A 131 29.32 2.11 5.53
CA LEU A 131 29.43 1.59 4.16
C LEU A 131 28.56 0.35 4.02
N TYR A 132 27.55 0.43 3.15
CA TYR A 132 26.82 -0.73 2.67
C TYR A 132 27.52 -1.27 1.43
N GLU A 133 27.69 -2.59 1.33
CA GLU A 133 28.26 -3.22 0.14
C GLU A 133 27.52 -4.52 -0.18
N PHE A 134 26.81 -4.55 -1.30
CA PHE A 134 26.05 -5.74 -1.69
C PHE A 134 25.85 -5.84 -3.21
N PRO A 135 25.69 -7.07 -3.73
CA PRO A 135 25.33 -7.28 -5.12
C PRO A 135 23.85 -6.96 -5.38
N ILE A 136 23.57 -6.35 -6.53
CA ILE A 136 22.21 -6.15 -7.02
C ILE A 136 21.80 -7.38 -7.82
N ARG A 137 20.79 -8.12 -7.35
CA ARG A 137 20.37 -9.43 -7.89
C ARG A 137 18.94 -9.46 -8.39
N GLN A 138 18.33 -8.29 -8.54
CA GLN A 138 16.95 -8.10 -8.99
C GLN A 138 16.89 -6.83 -9.84
N ASN A 139 15.75 -6.59 -10.49
CA ASN A 139 15.46 -5.37 -11.23
C ASN A 139 14.05 -4.86 -10.91
N GLY A 140 13.73 -3.63 -11.30
CA GLY A 140 12.41 -3.03 -11.09
C GLY A 140 12.42 -1.70 -10.32
N THR A 141 11.29 -1.36 -9.72
CA THR A 141 11.06 -0.09 -9.00
C THR A 141 10.95 -0.31 -7.50
N TYR A 142 11.85 0.34 -6.78
CA TYR A 142 12.02 0.24 -5.33
C TYR A 142 12.23 1.63 -4.74
N TRP A 143 12.53 1.70 -3.46
CA TRP A 143 12.80 2.96 -2.78
C TRP A 143 13.65 2.69 -1.53
N TYR A 144 14.12 3.76 -0.90
CA TYR A 144 14.89 3.68 0.34
C TYR A 144 14.36 4.72 1.31
N HIS A 145 14.40 4.42 2.59
CA HIS A 145 13.89 5.31 3.63
C HIS A 145 14.57 5.04 4.97
N SER A 146 14.37 5.95 5.93
CA SER A 146 14.89 5.75 7.27
C SER A 146 14.06 4.75 8.06
N HIS A 147 14.75 3.84 8.75
CA HIS A 147 14.17 2.99 9.80
C HIS A 147 14.51 3.53 11.22
N SER A 148 14.89 4.80 11.33
CA SER A 148 15.27 5.45 12.58
C SER A 148 14.21 6.43 13.06
N GLY A 149 13.53 6.09 14.16
CA GLY A 149 12.57 6.96 14.82
C GLY A 149 11.41 7.35 13.90
N LEU A 150 11.22 8.66 13.70
CA LEU A 150 10.17 9.22 12.84
C LEU A 150 10.77 10.03 11.67
N GLN A 151 12.01 9.71 11.27
CA GLN A 151 12.75 10.47 10.25
C GLN A 151 12.12 10.37 8.86
N GLU A 152 11.44 9.27 8.54
CA GLU A 152 10.74 9.06 7.27
C GLU A 152 9.71 10.16 6.99
N GLN A 153 8.83 10.48 7.95
CA GLN A 153 7.86 11.58 7.85
C GLN A 153 8.51 12.94 7.59
N LEU A 154 9.77 13.13 8.00
CA LEU A 154 10.53 14.35 7.78
C LEU A 154 11.16 14.43 6.39
N GLY A 155 10.92 13.47 5.50
CA GLY A 155 11.46 13.48 4.14
C GLY A 155 12.64 12.55 3.88
N HIS A 156 13.02 11.73 4.87
CA HIS A 156 14.14 10.79 4.73
C HIS A 156 13.71 9.55 3.93
N TYR A 157 13.47 9.75 2.63
CA TYR A 157 13.13 8.73 1.65
C TYR A 157 13.57 9.14 0.24
N GLY A 158 13.79 8.18 -0.65
CA GLY A 158 14.09 8.41 -2.07
C GLY A 158 13.82 7.19 -2.95
N PRO A 159 13.70 7.37 -4.27
CA PRO A 159 13.40 6.27 -5.18
C PRO A 159 14.64 5.49 -5.61
N ILE A 160 14.46 4.21 -5.94
CA ILE A 160 15.45 3.36 -6.61
C ILE A 160 14.84 2.80 -7.89
N VAL A 161 15.58 2.90 -8.99
CA VAL A 161 15.27 2.16 -10.23
C VAL A 161 16.44 1.24 -10.53
N ILE A 162 16.15 -0.04 -10.71
CA ILE A 162 17.15 -1.02 -11.10
C ILE A 162 16.83 -1.52 -12.49
N ASP A 163 17.69 -1.18 -13.45
CA ASP A 163 17.58 -1.65 -14.83
C ASP A 163 17.90 -3.15 -14.91
N PRO A 164 17.16 -3.94 -15.71
CA PRO A 164 17.42 -5.37 -15.87
C PRO A 164 18.78 -5.64 -16.50
N ALA A 165 19.35 -6.81 -16.20
CA ALA A 165 20.62 -7.23 -16.80
C ALA A 165 20.47 -7.39 -18.33
N GLY A 166 19.34 -7.94 -18.76
CA GLY A 166 18.95 -8.15 -20.15
C GLY A 166 18.01 -7.08 -20.71
N ALA A 167 17.18 -7.48 -21.67
CA ALA A 167 16.13 -6.62 -22.22
C ALA A 167 15.00 -6.43 -21.20
N ASP A 168 14.53 -5.20 -21.04
CA ASP A 168 13.35 -4.92 -20.21
C ASP A 168 12.09 -5.47 -20.91
N PRO A 169 11.31 -6.38 -20.31
CA PRO A 169 10.07 -6.85 -20.91
C PRO A 169 9.03 -5.73 -21.05
N VAL A 170 9.14 -4.66 -20.28
CA VAL A 170 8.25 -3.50 -20.31
C VAL A 170 8.86 -2.42 -21.19
N GLN A 171 8.41 -2.38 -22.46
CA GLN A 171 8.83 -1.36 -23.42
C GLN A 171 8.17 0.00 -23.13
N SER A 172 8.91 1.09 -23.29
CA SER A 172 8.38 2.46 -23.18
C SER A 172 9.29 3.46 -23.89
N ASP A 173 8.71 4.53 -24.44
CA ASP A 173 9.45 5.60 -25.12
C ASP A 173 9.98 6.64 -24.13
N ARG A 174 9.32 6.75 -22.97
CA ARG A 174 9.65 7.71 -21.91
C ARG A 174 9.31 7.13 -20.55
N GLU A 175 10.11 7.50 -19.55
CA GLU A 175 9.94 7.09 -18.16
C GLU A 175 9.87 8.32 -17.25
N HIS A 176 8.96 8.27 -16.27
CA HIS A 176 8.88 9.22 -15.17
C HIS A 176 8.76 8.47 -13.85
N VAL A 177 9.57 8.85 -12.87
CA VAL A 177 9.45 8.38 -11.49
C VAL A 177 8.50 9.31 -10.74
N ILE A 178 7.50 8.74 -10.09
CA ILE A 178 6.45 9.44 -9.37
C ILE A 178 6.49 8.98 -7.90
N VAL A 179 7.02 9.83 -7.03
CA VAL A 179 7.06 9.59 -5.58
C VAL A 179 5.88 10.32 -4.95
N LEU A 180 4.91 9.55 -4.46
CA LEU A 180 3.83 10.06 -3.62
C LEU A 180 4.32 10.09 -2.18
N SER A 181 3.97 11.16 -1.45
CA SER A 181 4.24 11.26 -0.03
C SER A 181 3.26 12.19 0.68
N ASP A 182 3.32 12.19 2.01
CA ASP A 182 2.65 13.16 2.86
C ASP A 182 3.69 13.95 3.65
N HIS A 183 3.38 15.22 3.90
CA HIS A 183 4.26 16.11 4.63
C HIS A 183 3.47 16.96 5.61
N SER A 184 4.01 17.18 6.80
CA SER A 184 3.38 18.01 7.82
C SER A 184 4.22 19.22 8.21
N GLN A 185 3.54 20.30 8.57
CA GLN A 185 4.16 21.41 9.31
C GLN A 185 4.28 21.11 10.80
N LEU A 186 3.52 20.14 11.31
CA LEU A 186 3.66 19.63 12.67
C LEU A 186 4.85 18.70 12.75
N SER A 187 5.48 18.62 13.93
CA SER A 187 6.51 17.61 14.14
C SER A 187 5.88 16.22 14.17
N PRO A 188 6.57 15.16 13.68
CA PRO A 188 6.04 13.80 13.76
C PRO A 188 5.75 13.35 15.19
N ALA A 189 6.53 13.82 16.17
CA ALA A 189 6.30 13.55 17.59
C ALA A 189 5.01 14.23 18.10
N THR A 190 4.68 15.42 17.59
CA THR A 190 3.41 16.11 17.89
C THR A 190 2.24 15.29 17.37
N ILE A 191 2.27 14.90 16.08
CA ILE A 191 1.22 14.10 15.46
C ILE A 191 1.01 12.79 16.24
N PHE A 192 2.10 12.07 16.53
CA PHE A 192 2.02 10.83 17.29
C PHE A 192 1.43 11.02 18.70
N ARG A 193 1.88 12.05 19.42
CA ARG A 193 1.35 12.37 20.75
C ARG A 193 -0.13 12.71 20.71
N ASP A 194 -0.55 13.52 19.74
CA ASP A 194 -1.92 13.99 19.66
C ASP A 194 -2.87 12.82 19.35
N MET A 195 -2.48 11.90 18.46
CA MET A 195 -3.22 10.63 18.23
C MET A 195 -3.20 9.70 19.44
N LYS A 196 -2.12 9.68 20.24
CA LYS A 196 -2.07 8.90 21.50
C LYS A 196 -3.03 9.42 22.56
N VAL A 197 -3.33 10.72 22.56
CA VAL A 197 -4.23 11.37 23.53
C VAL A 197 -5.68 11.34 23.05
N ASP A 198 -5.90 11.64 21.77
CA ASP A 198 -7.19 11.59 21.10
C ASP A 198 -6.97 10.94 19.71
N PRO A 199 -7.31 9.67 19.53
CA PRO A 199 -7.07 9.00 18.24
C PRO A 199 -7.81 9.65 17.08
N GLY A 200 -8.96 10.28 17.34
CA GLY A 200 -9.71 11.03 16.34
C GLY A 200 -9.26 12.48 16.20
N HIS A 201 -8.07 12.88 16.69
CA HIS A 201 -7.61 14.27 16.73
C HIS A 201 -7.60 14.92 15.35
N PHE A 202 -7.19 14.17 14.32
CA PHE A 202 -7.15 14.66 12.94
C PHE A 202 -8.40 14.30 12.15
N ASN A 203 -9.38 13.61 12.73
CA ASN A 203 -10.63 13.28 12.05
C ASN A 203 -11.68 14.39 12.23
N TYR A 204 -11.72 15.30 11.24
CA TYR A 204 -12.68 16.40 11.15
C TYR A 204 -13.89 16.08 10.26
N GLN A 205 -13.94 14.87 9.69
CA GLN A 205 -15.01 14.45 8.79
C GLN A 205 -16.02 13.53 9.48
N ARG A 206 -16.34 13.79 10.76
CA ARG A 206 -17.24 12.93 11.56
C ARG A 206 -18.71 12.98 11.10
N GLN A 207 -19.48 11.96 11.45
CA GLN A 207 -20.92 11.91 11.16
C GLN A 207 -21.73 12.91 12.01
N THR A 208 -22.69 13.59 11.41
CA THR A 208 -23.51 14.66 12.05
C THR A 208 -24.99 14.31 12.05
N LEU A 209 -25.80 15.00 12.86
CA LEU A 209 -27.26 14.83 12.81
C LEU A 209 -27.83 15.33 11.47
N ALA A 210 -27.28 16.43 10.93
CA ALA A 210 -27.68 16.94 9.62
C ALA A 210 -27.36 15.96 8.48
N GLY A 211 -26.19 15.31 8.54
CA GLY A 211 -25.81 14.26 7.60
C GLY A 211 -26.76 13.05 7.66
N LEU A 212 -27.14 12.63 8.87
CA LEU A 212 -28.14 11.57 9.06
C LEU A 212 -29.51 11.95 8.47
N LEU A 213 -30.01 13.14 8.79
CA LEU A 213 -31.32 13.61 8.30
C LEU A 213 -31.37 13.81 6.79
N SER A 214 -30.23 14.12 6.16
CA SER A 214 -30.10 14.28 4.70
C SER A 214 -29.75 12.97 3.97
N GLY A 215 -29.60 11.85 4.68
CA GLY A 215 -29.25 10.55 4.10
C GLY A 215 -27.81 10.47 3.55
N LYS A 216 -26.93 11.41 3.94
CA LYS A 216 -25.51 11.43 3.54
C LYS A 216 -24.63 10.61 4.48
N ASP A 217 -25.10 10.39 5.71
CA ASP A 217 -24.43 9.57 6.72
C ASP A 217 -25.10 8.19 6.84
N GLN A 218 -24.49 7.30 7.63
CA GLN A 218 -25.02 5.95 7.81
C GLN A 218 -26.41 5.96 8.45
N PRO A 219 -27.24 4.93 8.18
CA PRO A 219 -28.52 4.74 8.87
C PRO A 219 -28.36 4.76 10.40
N LEU A 220 -29.42 5.17 11.10
CA LEU A 220 -29.40 5.27 12.57
C LEU A 220 -28.98 3.94 13.26
N LYS A 221 -29.41 2.81 12.70
CA LYS A 221 -29.04 1.48 13.20
C LYS A 221 -27.52 1.28 13.17
N ASP A 222 -26.89 1.50 12.02
CA ASP A 222 -25.45 1.33 11.87
C ASP A 222 -24.69 2.29 12.79
N ARG A 223 -25.15 3.55 12.90
CA ARG A 223 -24.57 4.53 13.83
C ARG A 223 -24.62 4.05 15.29
N VAL A 224 -25.72 3.43 15.72
CA VAL A 224 -25.85 2.85 17.06
C VAL A 224 -24.90 1.67 17.23
N ASP A 225 -24.77 0.81 16.22
CA ASP A 225 -23.91 -0.36 16.27
C ASP A 225 -22.41 0.04 16.32
N TRP A 226 -21.98 1.03 15.51
CA TRP A 226 -20.65 1.66 15.63
C TRP A 226 -20.39 2.27 17.01
N GLY A 227 -21.41 2.96 17.58
CA GLY A 227 -21.33 3.51 18.93
C GLY A 227 -21.12 2.44 20.01
N LYS A 228 -21.76 1.28 19.89
CA LYS A 228 -21.55 0.13 20.80
C LYS A 228 -20.14 -0.46 20.69
N MET A 229 -19.57 -0.46 19.49
CA MET A 229 -18.18 -0.90 19.24
C MET A 229 -17.13 0.11 19.71
N ARG A 230 -17.54 1.35 20.03
CA ARG A 230 -16.66 2.47 20.39
C ARG A 230 -15.63 2.76 19.30
N MET A 231 -16.12 2.83 18.06
CA MET A 231 -15.34 3.06 16.86
C MET A 231 -16.01 4.14 16.02
N ASP A 232 -15.19 4.97 15.34
CA ASP A 232 -15.69 6.00 14.44
C ASP A 232 -15.52 5.54 12.98
N PRO A 233 -16.60 5.25 12.24
CA PRO A 233 -16.51 4.75 10.87
C PRO A 233 -15.95 5.75 9.86
N THR A 234 -15.74 7.01 10.25
CA THR A 234 -15.05 7.99 9.41
C THR A 234 -13.54 8.01 9.63
N ASP A 235 -13.06 7.32 10.66
CA ASP A 235 -11.65 7.27 11.06
C ASP A 235 -10.93 6.11 10.35
N ILE A 236 -10.84 6.23 9.03
CA ILE A 236 -10.18 5.23 8.16
C ILE A 236 -8.72 5.61 7.80
N SER A 237 -8.24 6.73 8.35
CA SER A 237 -6.89 7.26 8.23
C SER A 237 -6.60 8.09 9.48
N ASP A 238 -5.66 7.67 10.33
CA ASP A 238 -5.45 8.32 11.64
C ASP A 238 -4.95 9.76 11.51
N ALA A 239 -4.19 10.04 10.45
CA ALA A 239 -3.74 11.38 10.10
C ALA A 239 -4.22 11.74 8.68
N THR A 240 -4.80 12.93 8.55
CA THR A 240 -5.53 13.40 7.36
C THR A 240 -5.10 14.82 6.99
N GLY A 241 -5.75 15.47 6.02
CA GLY A 241 -5.42 16.80 5.48
C GLY A 241 -5.18 17.94 6.52
N PRO A 242 -5.86 17.97 7.67
CA PRO A 242 -5.50 18.84 8.80
C PRO A 242 -4.04 18.69 9.28
N ALA A 243 -3.49 17.47 9.25
CA ALA A 243 -2.08 17.20 9.55
C ALA A 243 -1.19 17.28 8.31
N TYR A 244 -1.71 16.94 7.13
CA TYR A 244 -0.89 16.68 5.94
C TYR A 244 -1.18 17.54 4.71
N THR A 245 -0.10 17.90 4.03
CA THR A 245 -0.09 18.23 2.62
C THR A 245 0.40 17.01 1.83
N TYR A 246 -0.34 16.60 0.81
CA TYR A 246 0.00 15.46 -0.04
C TYR A 246 0.84 15.89 -1.24
N LEU A 247 1.93 15.19 -1.51
CA LEU A 247 2.96 15.61 -2.45
C LEU A 247 3.12 14.65 -3.62
N VAL A 248 3.55 15.18 -4.77
CA VAL A 248 4.15 14.40 -5.87
C VAL A 248 5.55 14.92 -6.12
N ASN A 249 6.56 14.05 -6.03
CA ASN A 249 7.97 14.41 -6.22
C ASN A 249 8.43 15.61 -5.37
N GLY A 250 7.90 15.74 -4.14
CA GLY A 250 8.21 16.84 -3.22
C GLY A 250 7.43 18.13 -3.46
N HIS A 251 6.56 18.16 -4.48
CA HIS A 251 5.74 19.31 -4.81
C HIS A 251 4.34 19.19 -4.21
N GLY A 252 3.87 20.27 -3.59
CA GLY A 252 2.49 20.35 -3.12
C GLY A 252 1.47 20.49 -4.25
N PRO A 253 0.17 20.40 -3.95
CA PRO A 253 -0.87 20.47 -4.96
C PRO A 253 -0.91 21.79 -5.76
N ARG A 254 -0.43 22.89 -5.18
CA ARG A 254 -0.33 24.20 -5.88
C ARG A 254 0.97 24.33 -6.66
N ASP A 255 2.04 23.68 -6.23
CA ASP A 255 3.30 23.63 -6.97
C ASP A 255 3.17 22.82 -8.27
N ASN A 256 2.38 21.73 -8.25
CA ASN A 256 1.99 20.93 -9.42
C ASN A 256 3.16 20.51 -10.33
N TRP A 257 3.89 19.47 -9.92
CA TRP A 257 4.97 18.89 -10.71
C TRP A 257 4.46 18.45 -12.11
N THR A 258 5.28 18.61 -13.15
CA THR A 258 4.89 18.32 -14.55
C THR A 258 5.77 17.24 -15.18
N ALA A 259 5.14 16.14 -15.60
CA ALA A 259 5.70 15.13 -16.50
C ALA A 259 5.43 15.50 -17.96
N LEU A 260 6.48 15.57 -18.79
CA LEU A 260 6.32 15.84 -20.22
C LEU A 260 6.08 14.56 -21.03
N PHE A 261 5.30 14.65 -22.11
CA PHE A 261 5.15 13.58 -23.10
C PHE A 261 5.08 14.12 -24.53
N THR A 262 5.26 13.27 -25.53
CA THR A 262 4.87 13.57 -26.92
C THR A 262 3.64 12.72 -27.27
N PRO A 263 2.59 13.29 -27.88
CA PRO A 263 1.39 12.52 -28.25
C PRO A 263 1.75 11.24 -29.01
N GLY A 264 1.16 10.12 -28.60
CA GLY A 264 1.41 8.78 -29.13
C GLY A 264 2.56 8.01 -28.45
N GLN A 265 3.35 8.64 -27.57
CA GLN A 265 4.39 7.94 -26.80
C GLN A 265 3.80 7.04 -25.72
N ARG A 266 4.39 5.84 -25.56
CA ARG A 266 4.25 5.00 -24.37
C ARG A 266 5.08 5.59 -23.24
N VAL A 267 4.40 6.15 -22.25
CA VAL A 267 5.02 6.73 -21.07
C VAL A 267 4.89 5.75 -19.89
N ARG A 268 6.01 5.28 -19.36
CA ARG A 268 6.07 4.49 -18.12
C ARG A 268 6.12 5.41 -16.91
N LEU A 269 5.12 5.28 -16.06
CA LEU A 269 5.02 5.96 -14.77
C LEU A 269 5.39 4.96 -13.69
N ARG A 270 6.50 5.19 -12.99
CA ARG A 270 6.97 4.37 -11.86
C ARG A 270 6.47 5.00 -10.56
N VAL A 271 5.33 4.53 -10.07
CA VAL A 271 4.64 5.12 -8.92
C VAL A 271 5.11 4.43 -7.64
N ILE A 272 5.62 5.22 -6.71
CA ILE A 272 6.11 4.78 -5.40
C ILE A 272 5.30 5.52 -4.34
N ASN A 273 4.71 4.80 -3.39
CA ASN A 273 4.12 5.43 -2.22
C ASN A 273 5.13 5.45 -1.05
N ALA A 274 5.79 6.58 -0.87
CA ALA A 274 6.76 6.85 0.20
C ALA A 274 6.15 7.72 1.32
N SER A 275 4.83 7.73 1.45
CA SER A 275 4.12 8.36 2.58
C SER A 275 4.48 7.71 3.91
N SER A 276 4.24 8.42 5.01
CA SER A 276 4.31 7.80 6.33
C SER A 276 3.01 7.10 6.72
N MET A 277 1.87 7.59 6.23
CA MET A 277 0.54 7.15 6.69
C MET A 277 -0.50 7.08 5.55
N THR A 278 -0.30 7.81 4.46
CA THR A 278 -1.34 7.98 3.45
C THR A 278 -1.39 6.84 2.43
N THR A 279 -2.53 6.17 2.36
CA THR A 279 -2.92 5.35 1.19
C THR A 279 -3.58 6.24 0.15
N PHE A 280 -3.17 6.12 -1.11
CA PHE A 280 -3.68 6.93 -2.21
C PHE A 280 -4.50 6.13 -3.20
N ASN A 281 -5.48 6.78 -3.81
CA ASN A 281 -6.20 6.29 -4.97
C ASN A 281 -5.69 7.05 -6.19
N VAL A 282 -4.98 6.35 -7.08
CA VAL A 282 -4.24 6.94 -8.20
C VAL A 282 -5.00 6.78 -9.50
N ARG A 283 -5.22 7.89 -10.21
CA ARG A 283 -5.87 7.92 -11.53
C ARG A 283 -5.40 9.08 -12.38
N ILE A 284 -5.58 8.96 -13.69
CA ILE A 284 -5.35 10.04 -14.66
C ILE A 284 -6.63 10.19 -15.50
N PRO A 285 -7.57 11.07 -15.12
CA PRO A 285 -8.85 11.18 -15.83
C PRO A 285 -8.65 11.42 -17.33
N GLY A 286 -9.27 10.56 -18.13
CA GLY A 286 -9.15 10.56 -19.60
C GLY A 286 -8.04 9.66 -20.15
N LEU A 287 -7.28 8.95 -19.31
CA LEU A 287 -6.31 7.93 -19.74
C LEU A 287 -6.53 6.62 -18.98
N LYS A 288 -6.37 5.51 -19.69
CA LYS A 288 -6.24 4.18 -19.08
C LYS A 288 -4.82 3.95 -18.59
N LEU A 289 -4.68 3.20 -17.51
CA LEU A 289 -3.42 2.78 -16.93
C LEU A 289 -3.22 1.29 -17.22
N SER A 290 -2.17 0.94 -17.95
CA SER A 290 -1.77 -0.46 -18.12
C SER A 290 -0.74 -0.81 -17.06
N ILE A 291 -1.15 -1.48 -15.98
CA ILE A 291 -0.26 -1.92 -14.89
C ILE A 291 0.62 -3.06 -15.41
N VAL A 292 1.93 -2.91 -15.29
CA VAL A 292 2.93 -3.83 -15.88
C VAL A 292 3.97 -4.34 -14.86
N GLN A 293 4.03 -3.71 -13.68
CA GLN A 293 4.89 -4.15 -12.58
C GLN A 293 4.20 -3.82 -11.25
N ALA A 294 4.37 -4.68 -10.25
CA ALA A 294 3.95 -4.46 -8.87
C ALA A 294 5.09 -4.85 -7.92
N ASP A 295 5.50 -3.98 -7.00
CA ASP A 295 6.58 -4.21 -6.03
C ASP A 295 7.91 -4.65 -6.71
N GLY A 296 8.22 -4.06 -7.86
CA GLY A 296 9.39 -4.43 -8.67
C GLY A 296 9.28 -5.78 -9.40
N GLN A 297 8.15 -6.49 -9.32
CA GLN A 297 7.92 -7.75 -10.04
C GLN A 297 7.08 -7.49 -11.30
N ASN A 298 7.54 -7.99 -12.45
CA ASN A 298 6.80 -7.87 -13.71
C ASN A 298 5.50 -8.68 -13.65
N VAL A 299 4.42 -8.08 -14.12
CA VAL A 299 3.10 -8.72 -14.21
C VAL A 299 2.60 -8.70 -15.65
N MET A 300 1.69 -9.63 -15.95
CA MET A 300 0.90 -9.57 -17.18
C MET A 300 0.15 -8.22 -17.21
N PRO A 301 0.19 -7.47 -18.32
CA PRO A 301 -0.44 -6.14 -18.38
C PRO A 301 -1.92 -6.16 -18.01
N VAL A 302 -2.31 -5.34 -17.04
CA VAL A 302 -3.71 -5.15 -16.63
C VAL A 302 -4.14 -3.72 -16.91
N GLU A 303 -5.10 -3.53 -17.83
CA GLU A 303 -5.69 -2.21 -18.07
C GLU A 303 -6.72 -1.87 -17.00
N VAL A 304 -6.59 -0.70 -16.37
CA VAL A 304 -7.47 -0.16 -15.33
C VAL A 304 -7.66 1.36 -15.47
N ASP A 305 -8.64 1.92 -14.77
CA ASP A 305 -8.87 3.37 -14.68
C ASP A 305 -8.23 3.98 -13.42
N GLU A 306 -8.16 3.20 -12.34
CA GLU A 306 -7.69 3.62 -11.02
C GLU A 306 -7.07 2.43 -10.28
N PHE A 307 -6.13 2.70 -9.38
CA PHE A 307 -5.64 1.71 -8.43
C PHE A 307 -5.43 2.36 -7.05
N GLN A 308 -5.65 1.59 -5.99
CA GLN A 308 -5.28 1.99 -4.63
C GLN A 308 -3.85 1.52 -4.35
N ILE A 309 -3.01 2.40 -3.83
CA ILE A 309 -1.61 2.13 -3.49
C ILE A 309 -1.37 2.39 -2.01
N GLY A 310 -1.08 1.32 -1.27
CA GLY A 310 -0.75 1.37 0.15
C GLY A 310 0.62 1.99 0.37
N VAL A 311 0.89 2.43 1.60
CA VAL A 311 2.25 2.87 1.95
C VAL A 311 3.22 1.74 1.64
N ALA A 312 4.34 2.08 0.99
CA ALA A 312 5.41 1.17 0.60
C ALA A 312 5.13 0.18 -0.53
N GLU A 313 4.00 0.27 -1.20
CA GLU A 313 3.80 -0.40 -2.49
C GLU A 313 4.41 0.40 -3.64
N THR A 314 4.77 -0.31 -4.71
CA THR A 314 5.16 0.31 -5.99
C THR A 314 4.37 -0.28 -7.14
N TYR A 315 4.00 0.54 -8.12
CA TYR A 315 3.36 0.11 -9.36
C TYR A 315 3.96 0.84 -10.55
N ASP A 316 4.24 0.11 -11.62
CA ASP A 316 4.54 0.73 -12.90
C ASP A 316 3.31 0.64 -13.81
N ALA A 317 2.95 1.78 -14.38
CA ALA A 317 1.86 1.90 -15.33
C ALA A 317 2.35 2.47 -16.66
N ILE A 318 1.93 1.87 -17.78
CA ILE A 318 2.07 2.48 -19.11
C ILE A 318 0.81 3.30 -19.41
N VAL A 319 1.01 4.54 -19.85
CA VAL A 319 -0.01 5.37 -20.47
C VAL A 319 0.42 5.77 -21.87
N THR A 320 -0.53 5.90 -22.79
CA THR A 320 -0.26 6.34 -24.17
C THR A 320 -1.18 7.51 -24.53
N PRO A 321 -0.88 8.74 -24.08
CA PRO A 321 -1.72 9.89 -24.38
C PRO A 321 -1.58 10.27 -25.86
N ILE A 322 -2.70 10.32 -26.58
CA ILE A 322 -2.74 10.63 -28.02
C ILE A 322 -3.15 12.08 -28.32
N ASP A 323 -3.80 12.75 -27.37
CA ASP A 323 -4.25 14.13 -27.55
C ASP A 323 -3.14 15.11 -27.18
N ASP A 324 -3.09 16.24 -27.89
CA ASP A 324 -2.20 17.36 -27.56
C ASP A 324 -2.77 18.22 -26.41
N ARG A 325 -3.06 17.61 -25.26
CA ARG A 325 -3.62 18.27 -24.07
C ARG A 325 -2.96 17.81 -22.78
N ALA A 326 -3.10 18.61 -21.72
CA ALA A 326 -2.66 18.22 -20.39
C ALA A 326 -3.67 17.27 -19.74
N TYR A 327 -3.15 16.32 -18.97
CA TYR A 327 -3.90 15.42 -18.09
C TYR A 327 -3.43 15.62 -16.65
N THR A 328 -4.34 15.48 -15.70
CA THR A 328 -4.01 15.58 -14.26
C THR A 328 -3.79 14.17 -13.72
N LEU A 329 -2.62 13.92 -13.14
CA LEU A 329 -2.38 12.76 -12.28
C LEU A 329 -2.85 13.12 -10.88
N VAL A 330 -3.76 12.30 -10.34
CA VAL A 330 -4.31 12.47 -9.00
C VAL A 330 -3.85 11.31 -8.13
N GLY A 331 -3.33 11.62 -6.94
CA GLY A 331 -3.25 10.69 -5.81
C GLY A 331 -4.20 11.19 -4.73
N GLU A 332 -5.44 10.71 -4.72
CA GLU A 332 -6.46 11.14 -3.75
C GLU A 332 -6.32 10.35 -2.47
N ALA A 333 -6.21 11.01 -1.31
CA ALA A 333 -6.10 10.32 -0.03
C ALA A 333 -7.34 9.44 0.22
N ILE A 334 -7.16 8.29 0.84
CA ILE A 334 -8.24 7.30 1.05
C ILE A 334 -9.44 7.88 1.83
N ASP A 335 -9.17 8.79 2.76
CA ASP A 335 -10.15 9.49 3.61
C ASP A 335 -10.81 10.71 2.92
N ARG A 336 -10.31 11.11 1.74
CA ARG A 336 -10.82 12.23 0.93
C ARG A 336 -10.67 13.62 1.56
N SER A 337 -9.77 13.81 2.51
CA SER A 337 -9.44 15.15 3.03
C SER A 337 -8.52 15.97 2.12
N GLY A 338 -7.92 15.35 1.11
CA GLY A 338 -7.13 16.04 0.10
C GLY A 338 -6.59 15.11 -0.99
N LEU A 339 -5.76 15.68 -1.86
CA LEU A 339 -5.10 14.95 -2.94
C LEU A 339 -3.70 15.51 -3.19
N ALA A 340 -2.80 14.63 -3.62
CA ALA A 340 -1.59 14.99 -4.35
C ALA A 340 -1.95 15.15 -5.83
N ARG A 341 -1.28 16.07 -6.54
CA ARG A 341 -1.44 16.21 -7.99
C ARG A 341 -0.15 16.50 -8.72
N ALA A 342 -0.10 16.01 -9.95
CA ALA A 342 0.87 16.37 -10.97
C ALA A 342 0.16 16.55 -12.31
N THR A 343 0.85 17.15 -13.28
CA THR A 343 0.37 17.29 -14.66
C THR A 343 1.20 16.43 -15.59
N LEU A 344 0.55 15.66 -16.45
CA LEU A 344 1.14 15.03 -17.61
C LEU A 344 0.81 15.92 -18.83
N ALA A 345 1.80 16.52 -19.49
CA ALA A 345 1.57 17.52 -20.55
C ALA A 345 2.49 17.40 -21.77
N PRO A 346 2.04 17.81 -22.97
CA PRO A 346 2.88 17.90 -24.15
C PRO A 346 4.00 18.95 -24.06
N ARG A 347 3.77 20.00 -23.25
CA ARG A 347 4.64 21.18 -23.14
C ARG A 347 4.68 21.70 -21.70
N PRO A 348 5.80 22.32 -21.27
CA PRO A 348 5.90 23.01 -19.99
C PRO A 348 4.84 24.10 -19.81
N GLY A 349 4.40 24.30 -18.57
CA GLY A 349 3.45 25.36 -18.20
C GLY A 349 1.98 25.05 -18.47
N MET A 350 1.66 23.93 -19.14
CA MET A 350 0.28 23.45 -19.23
C MET A 350 -0.17 22.85 -17.89
N ALA A 351 -1.47 22.95 -17.61
CA ALA A 351 -2.11 22.29 -16.48
C ALA A 351 -3.50 21.81 -16.91
N ALA A 352 -3.92 20.65 -16.41
CA ALA A 352 -5.27 20.16 -16.59
C ALA A 352 -6.16 20.60 -15.41
N GLU A 353 -7.48 20.49 -15.60
CA GLU A 353 -8.44 20.63 -14.51
C GLU A 353 -8.12 19.65 -13.38
N VAL A 354 -8.33 20.09 -12.14
CA VAL A 354 -8.21 19.22 -10.97
C VAL A 354 -9.60 18.69 -10.65
N PRO A 355 -9.81 17.37 -10.66
CA PRO A 355 -11.07 16.79 -10.22
C PRO A 355 -11.41 17.21 -8.80
N ALA A 356 -12.69 17.45 -8.53
CA ALA A 356 -13.15 17.61 -7.17
C ALA A 356 -12.89 16.34 -6.35
N LEU A 357 -12.64 16.52 -5.04
CA LEU A 357 -12.56 15.40 -4.10
C LEU A 357 -13.89 14.65 -4.08
N ARG A 358 -13.81 13.32 -4.06
CA ARG A 358 -14.98 12.45 -3.91
C ARG A 358 -15.56 12.59 -2.49
N PRO A 359 -16.84 12.20 -2.31
CA PRO A 359 -17.42 12.08 -0.97
C PRO A 359 -16.56 11.19 -0.09
N ARG A 360 -16.46 11.54 1.20
CA ARG A 360 -15.67 10.78 2.18
C ARG A 360 -16.03 9.31 2.17
N SER A 361 -15.01 8.48 2.35
CA SER A 361 -15.17 7.04 2.52
C SER A 361 -15.69 6.74 3.93
N LEU A 362 -16.54 5.73 4.07
CA LEU A 362 -17.10 5.29 5.35
C LEU A 362 -16.86 3.80 5.54
N ALA A 363 -16.32 3.42 6.70
CA ALA A 363 -16.27 2.03 7.10
C ALA A 363 -17.69 1.50 7.35
N THR A 364 -17.95 0.27 6.95
CA THR A 364 -19.24 -0.42 7.09
C THR A 364 -19.10 -1.68 7.96
N MET A 365 -20.21 -2.35 8.28
CA MET A 365 -20.14 -3.61 9.04
C MET A 365 -19.34 -4.70 8.31
N LYS A 366 -19.27 -4.65 6.98
CA LYS A 366 -18.37 -5.50 6.18
C LYS A 366 -16.90 -5.32 6.59
N ASP A 367 -16.50 -4.09 6.90
CA ASP A 367 -15.14 -3.74 7.33
C ASP A 367 -14.83 -4.19 8.77
N MET A 368 -15.84 -4.69 9.48
CA MET A 368 -15.69 -5.35 10.78
C MET A 368 -15.81 -6.88 10.69
N GLY A 369 -15.81 -7.45 9.48
CA GLY A 369 -16.03 -8.88 9.28
C GLY A 369 -17.47 -9.32 9.58
N MET A 370 -18.43 -8.38 9.58
CA MET A 370 -19.85 -8.60 9.88
C MET A 370 -20.75 -8.42 8.65
N ASP A 371 -20.31 -8.93 7.50
CA ASP A 371 -21.11 -8.90 6.29
C ASP A 371 -22.19 -10.01 6.34
N MET A 372 -23.45 -9.60 6.48
CA MET A 372 -24.61 -10.52 6.48
C MET A 372 -25.15 -10.78 5.07
N SER A 373 -24.54 -10.21 4.02
CA SER A 373 -25.01 -10.29 2.63
C SER A 373 -24.47 -11.48 1.84
N SER A 374 -24.00 -12.54 2.50
CA SER A 374 -23.37 -13.73 1.88
C SER A 374 -24.32 -14.65 1.08
N GLY A 375 -25.21 -14.06 0.29
CA GLY A 375 -25.89 -14.68 -0.86
C GLY A 375 -25.45 -14.12 -2.23
N GLY A 376 -24.58 -13.09 -2.28
CA GLY A 376 -24.06 -12.55 -3.54
C GLY A 376 -22.95 -13.42 -4.14
N MET A 377 -22.99 -13.69 -5.45
CA MET A 377 -21.99 -14.45 -6.20
C MET A 377 -20.60 -13.78 -6.16
N ARG A 378 -19.84 -13.97 -5.08
CA ARG A 378 -18.39 -13.78 -5.10
C ARG A 378 -17.78 -15.07 -5.65
N GLY A 379 -16.84 -14.93 -6.59
CA GLY A 379 -16.10 -16.08 -7.14
C GLY A 379 -15.43 -16.91 -6.04
N PRO A 380 -15.00 -18.15 -6.35
CA PRO A 380 -14.42 -19.05 -5.35
C PRO A 380 -13.31 -18.36 -4.55
N ASP A 381 -13.27 -18.61 -3.25
CA ASP A 381 -12.17 -18.20 -2.39
C ASP A 381 -10.94 -19.07 -2.76
N PRO A 382 -9.89 -18.50 -3.36
CA PRO A 382 -8.72 -19.24 -3.81
C PRO A 382 -7.94 -19.84 -2.62
N THR A 383 -8.18 -19.35 -1.40
CA THR A 383 -7.61 -19.94 -0.17
C THR A 383 -8.30 -21.26 0.21
N ASN A 384 -9.52 -21.51 -0.30
CA ASN A 384 -10.30 -22.73 -0.10
C ASN A 384 -10.18 -23.73 -1.27
N GLU A 385 -9.51 -23.37 -2.37
CA GLU A 385 -9.19 -24.33 -3.43
C GLU A 385 -8.28 -25.43 -2.87
N LYS A 386 -8.47 -26.67 -3.36
CA LYS A 386 -7.88 -27.93 -2.84
C LYS A 386 -6.35 -27.92 -2.91
N ASN A 387 -5.70 -27.15 -2.05
CA ASN A 387 -4.29 -27.20 -1.79
C ASN A 387 -4.08 -28.18 -0.62
N PRO A 388 -3.13 -29.13 -0.68
CA PRO A 388 -2.88 -30.10 0.39
C PRO A 388 -2.65 -29.46 1.77
N SER A 389 -2.34 -28.16 1.81
CA SER A 389 -2.15 -27.37 3.02
C SER A 389 -3.42 -27.01 3.79
N ALA A 390 -4.62 -27.19 3.22
CA ALA A 390 -5.89 -26.93 3.93
C ALA A 390 -6.10 -27.84 5.16
N GLY A 391 -5.37 -28.96 5.25
CA GLY A 391 -5.36 -29.85 6.41
C GLY A 391 -4.22 -29.62 7.41
N LEU A 392 -3.35 -28.63 7.19
CA LEU A 392 -2.19 -28.39 8.06
C LEU A 392 -2.64 -27.57 9.27
N THR A 393 -2.74 -28.23 10.42
CA THR A 393 -2.99 -27.59 11.72
C THR A 393 -1.76 -26.81 12.17
N THR A 394 -1.97 -25.64 12.74
CA THR A 394 -0.95 -24.88 13.49
C THR A 394 -0.38 -25.75 14.63
N PRO A 395 0.95 -25.94 14.73
CA PRO A 395 1.55 -26.58 15.90
C PRO A 395 1.33 -25.68 17.13
N GLY A 396 0.36 -26.02 17.99
CA GLY A 396 0.08 -25.26 19.21
C GLY A 396 -1.35 -25.32 19.74
N ALA A 397 -2.33 -25.72 18.92
CA ALA A 397 -3.72 -25.89 19.37
C ALA A 397 -3.96 -27.28 19.99
N GLY A 398 -3.27 -27.59 21.08
CA GLY A 398 -3.52 -28.79 21.88
C GLY A 398 -4.65 -28.55 22.89
N MET A 399 -5.70 -29.39 22.80
CA MET A 399 -6.74 -29.62 23.81
C MET A 399 -7.84 -28.55 23.96
N ALA A 400 -8.92 -28.66 23.18
CA ALA A 400 -10.30 -28.78 23.69
C ALA A 400 -11.33 -28.72 22.53
N ALA A 401 -11.69 -29.88 21.99
CA ALA A 401 -13.00 -30.07 21.38
C ALA A 401 -13.37 -31.55 21.50
N GLY A 402 -14.21 -31.86 22.49
CA GLY A 402 -14.81 -33.18 22.63
C GLY A 402 -15.73 -33.44 21.43
N ALA A 403 -15.33 -34.39 20.60
CA ALA A 403 -16.16 -34.90 19.51
C ALA A 403 -17.32 -35.68 20.12
N MET A 404 -18.54 -35.15 20.00
CA MET A 404 -19.75 -35.95 20.12
C MET A 404 -19.88 -36.78 18.86
N ALA A 405 -19.52 -38.06 18.99
CA ALA A 405 -19.76 -39.09 18.00
C ALA A 405 -21.27 -39.34 17.86
N MET A 406 -21.79 -39.26 16.64
CA MET A 406 -23.04 -39.93 16.26
C MET A 406 -22.68 -41.05 15.29
N GLY A 407 -23.14 -42.25 15.64
CA GLY A 407 -22.64 -43.53 15.16
C GLY A 407 -22.97 -43.84 13.70
N GLY A 408 -22.13 -44.70 13.12
CA GLY A 408 -22.24 -45.17 11.76
C GLY A 408 -23.18 -46.36 11.57
N MET A 409 -23.45 -46.67 10.30
CA MET A 409 -23.66 -48.01 9.76
C MET A 409 -23.42 -47.99 8.22
N PRO A 410 -23.14 -49.15 7.58
CA PRO A 410 -21.97 -49.31 6.71
C PRO A 410 -22.24 -49.32 5.19
N GLN A 411 -21.13 -49.25 4.43
CA GLN A 411 -21.03 -49.41 2.97
C GLN A 411 -21.49 -50.77 2.46
N GLY A 412 -22.02 -50.79 1.22
CA GLY A 412 -22.00 -51.96 0.34
C GLY A 412 -22.87 -51.79 -0.90
N GLY A 413 -22.26 -51.84 -2.09
CA GLY A 413 -23.00 -52.02 -3.35
C GLY A 413 -22.43 -51.29 -4.57
N THR A 414 -21.43 -51.89 -5.22
CA THR A 414 -21.07 -51.61 -6.62
C THR A 414 -22.25 -51.92 -7.54
N MET A 415 -22.55 -51.08 -8.55
CA MET A 415 -23.10 -51.51 -9.83
C MET A 415 -22.88 -50.46 -10.93
N SER A 416 -22.22 -50.93 -11.99
CA SER A 416 -22.04 -50.32 -13.30
C SER A 416 -23.27 -50.52 -14.19
N GLY A 417 -23.62 -49.51 -14.99
CA GLY A 417 -24.33 -49.71 -16.27
C GLY A 417 -25.61 -48.88 -16.48
N MET A 418 -25.76 -48.40 -17.73
CA MET A 418 -26.90 -47.74 -18.43
C MET A 418 -26.61 -46.26 -18.75
N ASP A 419 -25.98 -45.97 -19.89
CA ASP A 419 -26.53 -45.83 -21.27
C ASP A 419 -27.35 -44.53 -21.47
N HIS A 420 -26.72 -43.59 -22.17
CA HIS A 420 -27.29 -42.32 -22.61
C HIS A 420 -27.65 -42.42 -24.10
N SER A 421 -28.90 -42.78 -24.41
CA SER A 421 -29.38 -42.77 -25.80
C SER A 421 -30.89 -42.57 -25.92
N ALA A 422 -31.35 -41.32 -25.76
CA ALA A 422 -32.66 -40.79 -26.20
C ALA A 422 -32.77 -39.33 -25.69
N MET A 423 -33.09 -38.27 -26.42
CA MET A 423 -33.46 -37.97 -27.81
C MET A 423 -33.17 -36.46 -28.03
N ASN A 424 -32.48 -36.12 -29.12
CA ASN A 424 -32.98 -35.36 -30.28
C ASN A 424 -33.02 -33.82 -30.16
N HIS A 425 -32.10 -33.17 -30.89
CA HIS A 425 -32.09 -31.75 -31.21
C HIS A 425 -32.46 -31.53 -32.69
N GLY A 426 -33.40 -30.61 -32.95
CA GLY A 426 -33.68 -30.03 -34.27
C GLY A 426 -35.16 -29.69 -34.43
N ALA A 427 -35.60 -28.56 -35.00
CA ALA A 427 -34.91 -27.43 -35.62
C ALA A 427 -35.94 -26.29 -35.89
N MET A 428 -35.43 -25.05 -36.01
CA MET A 428 -35.88 -23.93 -36.87
C MET A 428 -37.26 -23.25 -36.67
N ALA A 429 -37.23 -21.91 -36.48
CA ALA A 429 -37.74 -20.88 -37.42
C ALA A 429 -38.48 -19.68 -36.76
N THR A 430 -37.86 -18.50 -36.90
CA THR A 430 -38.40 -17.16 -37.26
C THR A 430 -39.84 -16.71 -36.93
N GLY A 431 -39.95 -15.50 -36.36
CA GLY A 431 -40.87 -14.45 -36.88
C GLY A 431 -41.95 -13.86 -35.96
N GLY A 432 -41.73 -12.62 -35.50
CA GLY A 432 -42.66 -11.49 -35.57
C GLY A 432 -44.05 -11.50 -34.88
N SER A 433 -44.23 -10.54 -33.95
CA SER A 433 -45.35 -9.57 -33.87
C SER A 433 -46.12 -9.47 -32.54
N ALA A 434 -46.51 -8.22 -32.28
CA ALA A 434 -47.09 -7.63 -31.08
C ALA A 434 -48.45 -8.19 -30.61
N GLY A 435 -48.71 -8.05 -29.31
CA GLY A 435 -50.04 -8.12 -28.71
C GLY A 435 -49.97 -7.99 -27.19
N GLY A 436 -50.39 -6.85 -26.65
CA GLY A 436 -50.34 -6.57 -25.21
C GLY A 436 -51.36 -7.34 -24.38
N MET A 437 -51.03 -7.56 -23.11
CA MET A 437 -52.01 -7.67 -22.03
C MET A 437 -51.45 -7.00 -20.78
N ALA A 438 -52.23 -6.05 -20.28
CA ALA A 438 -52.08 -5.36 -19.02
C ALA A 438 -52.60 -6.23 -17.86
N GLY A 439 -52.03 -6.02 -16.67
CA GLY A 439 -52.65 -6.38 -15.39
C GLY A 439 -52.24 -7.73 -14.82
N MET A 440 -51.13 -7.75 -14.07
CA MET A 440 -50.98 -8.72 -12.97
C MET A 440 -50.69 -7.95 -11.69
N ASP A 441 -51.67 -8.06 -10.80
CA ASP A 441 -51.73 -7.56 -9.44
C ASP A 441 -50.77 -8.37 -8.55
N HIS A 442 -49.81 -7.71 -7.91
CA HIS A 442 -48.83 -8.32 -7.01
C HIS A 442 -49.29 -8.34 -5.54
N SER A 443 -50.59 -8.31 -5.25
CA SER A 443 -51.13 -8.27 -3.88
C SER A 443 -51.33 -9.63 -3.20
N SER A 444 -50.66 -10.70 -3.64
CA SER A 444 -50.79 -12.00 -2.97
C SER A 444 -49.59 -12.95 -3.15
N MET A 445 -48.49 -12.65 -2.46
CA MET A 445 -47.62 -13.71 -1.91
C MET A 445 -47.22 -13.35 -0.48
N GLY A 446 -48.15 -13.64 0.45
CA GLY A 446 -47.82 -13.77 1.87
C GLY A 446 -47.24 -15.15 2.11
N GLY A 447 -46.09 -15.19 2.80
CA GLY A 447 -45.55 -16.45 3.32
C GLY A 447 -44.04 -16.65 3.22
N GLU A 448 -43.22 -15.60 3.30
CA GLU A 448 -41.82 -15.79 3.73
C GLU A 448 -41.78 -15.70 5.26
N GLN A 449 -41.49 -16.83 5.90
CA GLN A 449 -40.94 -16.84 7.26
C GLN A 449 -39.62 -16.09 7.20
N GLY A 450 -39.70 -14.76 7.35
CA GLY A 450 -38.55 -13.91 7.54
C GLY A 450 -37.76 -14.47 8.70
N MET A 451 -36.52 -14.88 8.43
CA MET A 451 -35.51 -15.06 9.45
C MET A 451 -35.39 -13.74 10.21
N ALA A 452 -36.12 -13.65 11.31
CA ALA A 452 -36.09 -12.52 12.21
C ALA A 452 -34.63 -12.25 12.60
N GLY A 453 -34.21 -11.00 12.45
CA GLY A 453 -32.84 -10.56 12.57
C GLY A 453 -32.12 -11.14 13.78
N MET A 454 -30.93 -11.69 13.53
CA MET A 454 -29.98 -11.96 14.59
C MET A 454 -29.67 -10.63 15.29
N ASP A 455 -29.92 -10.57 16.59
CA ASP A 455 -29.54 -9.45 17.43
C ASP A 455 -28.00 -9.31 17.40
N MET A 456 -27.53 -8.15 16.90
CA MET A 456 -26.11 -7.77 16.95
C MET A 456 -25.59 -7.73 18.40
N GLY A 457 -26.47 -7.71 19.41
CA GLY A 457 -26.14 -7.89 20.82
C GLY A 457 -25.48 -9.23 21.18
N SER A 458 -25.59 -10.25 20.31
CA SER A 458 -24.99 -11.57 20.52
C SER A 458 -23.55 -11.70 20.02
N MET A 459 -23.10 -10.85 19.09
CA MET A 459 -21.75 -10.88 18.55
C MET A 459 -20.79 -10.11 19.47
N LYS A 460 -20.02 -10.85 20.26
CA LYS A 460 -18.97 -10.26 21.10
C LYS A 460 -17.80 -9.84 20.21
N MET A 461 -17.60 -8.52 20.07
CA MET A 461 -16.46 -7.93 19.35
C MET A 461 -15.09 -8.45 19.80
N ARG A 462 -15.00 -9.03 21.00
CA ARG A 462 -13.78 -9.58 21.60
C ARG A 462 -13.93 -11.08 21.87
N ASP A 463 -14.49 -11.82 20.91
CA ASP A 463 -14.60 -13.27 21.00
C ASP A 463 -13.28 -13.96 20.65
N PHE A 464 -12.40 -14.09 21.66
CA PHE A 464 -11.13 -14.80 21.51
C PHE A 464 -11.26 -16.30 21.24
N SER A 465 -12.47 -16.89 21.28
CA SER A 465 -12.64 -18.28 20.84
C SER A 465 -12.40 -18.43 19.33
N LYS A 466 -12.51 -17.33 18.57
CA LYS A 466 -12.20 -17.26 17.14
C LYS A 466 -10.70 -17.13 16.83
N ALA A 467 -9.91 -16.70 17.82
CA ALA A 467 -8.48 -16.45 17.69
C ALA A 467 -7.76 -16.78 19.02
N PRO A 468 -7.70 -18.07 19.42
CA PRO A 468 -7.19 -18.47 20.73
C PRO A 468 -5.70 -18.14 20.95
N GLN A 469 -4.93 -17.96 19.87
CA GLN A 469 -3.53 -17.55 19.90
C GLN A 469 -3.33 -16.07 20.23
N VAL A 470 -4.36 -15.23 20.04
CA VAL A 470 -4.24 -13.79 20.29
C VAL A 470 -4.22 -13.52 21.79
N LYS A 471 -3.18 -12.84 22.26
CA LYS A 471 -3.04 -12.47 23.67
C LYS A 471 -4.15 -11.52 24.08
N LYS A 472 -4.96 -11.95 25.06
CA LYS A 472 -6.01 -11.12 25.66
C LYS A 472 -5.37 -9.92 26.38
N GLY A 473 -5.66 -8.71 25.91
CA GLY A 473 -5.16 -7.49 26.53
C GLY A 473 -5.90 -6.23 26.08
N PRO A 474 -5.58 -5.07 26.69
CA PRO A 474 -6.18 -3.80 26.31
C PRO A 474 -5.80 -3.37 24.88
N GLY A 475 -4.70 -3.89 24.32
CA GLY A 475 -4.27 -3.61 22.95
C GLY A 475 -5.09 -4.29 21.85
N VAL A 476 -6.03 -5.17 22.21
CA VAL A 476 -6.91 -5.86 21.26
C VAL A 476 -8.34 -5.36 21.49
N GLN A 477 -8.80 -4.42 20.68
CA GLN A 477 -10.15 -3.85 20.79
C GLN A 477 -11.20 -4.76 20.15
N THR A 478 -10.83 -5.45 19.08
CA THR A 478 -11.72 -6.29 18.27
C THR A 478 -11.01 -7.58 17.83
N ILE A 479 -11.81 -8.61 17.54
CA ILE A 479 -11.44 -9.83 16.82
C ILE A 479 -12.46 -9.96 15.70
N SER A 480 -12.01 -10.11 14.45
CA SER A 480 -12.92 -10.28 13.31
C SER A 480 -13.71 -11.57 13.49
N PRO A 481 -15.05 -11.53 13.50
CA PRO A 481 -15.87 -12.72 13.75
C PRO A 481 -15.88 -13.69 12.57
N MET A 482 -15.73 -13.16 11.35
CA MET A 482 -15.73 -13.90 10.09
C MET A 482 -14.76 -13.23 9.09
N PRO A 483 -13.44 -13.37 9.28
CA PRO A 483 -12.48 -12.80 8.34
C PRO A 483 -12.55 -13.51 6.98
N MET A 484 -12.71 -12.71 5.92
CA MET A 484 -12.86 -13.20 4.54
C MET A 484 -11.69 -12.72 3.67
N ASP A 485 -11.34 -13.50 2.66
CA ASP A 485 -10.42 -13.02 1.62
C ASP A 485 -11.03 -11.81 0.88
N ARG A 486 -10.32 -10.68 0.93
CA ARG A 486 -10.69 -9.41 0.28
C ARG A 486 -9.71 -8.98 -0.81
N THR A 487 -8.84 -9.86 -1.29
CA THR A 487 -7.89 -9.58 -2.38
C THR A 487 -8.57 -9.26 -3.73
N GLY A 488 -9.85 -9.61 -3.88
CA GLY A 488 -10.68 -9.25 -5.04
C GLY A 488 -11.54 -7.99 -4.85
N ASP A 489 -11.42 -7.28 -3.72
CA ASP A 489 -12.14 -6.03 -3.49
C ASP A 489 -11.29 -4.82 -3.96
N PRO A 490 -11.90 -3.76 -4.53
CA PRO A 490 -11.21 -2.57 -5.05
C PRO A 490 -10.55 -1.67 -3.98
N GLY A 491 -10.61 -2.05 -2.70
CA GLY A 491 -10.18 -1.23 -1.57
C GLY A 491 -11.27 -0.31 -1.04
N GLN A 492 -11.13 0.11 0.22
CA GLN A 492 -12.14 0.90 0.91
C GLN A 492 -12.38 2.25 0.21
N GLY A 493 -13.67 2.59 -0.01
CA GLY A 493 -14.08 3.84 -0.65
C GLY A 493 -14.03 3.81 -2.18
N LEU A 494 -13.84 2.63 -2.77
CA LEU A 494 -13.82 2.40 -4.22
C LEU A 494 -14.90 1.41 -4.69
N GLU A 495 -15.75 0.90 -3.81
CA GLU A 495 -16.74 -0.15 -4.12
C GLU A 495 -17.80 0.27 -5.14
N ASN A 496 -18.12 1.57 -5.19
CA ASN A 496 -19.20 2.12 -5.99
C ASN A 496 -18.69 3.03 -7.13
N VAL A 497 -17.41 2.94 -7.46
CA VAL A 497 -16.87 3.71 -8.59
C VAL A 497 -17.26 3.00 -9.89
N GLY A 498 -17.87 3.71 -10.83
CA GLY A 498 -18.40 3.13 -12.08
C GLY A 498 -17.34 2.76 -13.12
N HIS A 499 -16.10 2.55 -12.70
CA HIS A 499 -14.94 2.31 -13.57
C HIS A 499 -14.06 1.19 -13.00
N LYS A 500 -13.12 0.68 -13.80
CA LYS A 500 -12.32 -0.48 -13.40
C LYS A 500 -11.21 -0.06 -12.44
N VAL A 501 -11.21 -0.66 -11.24
CA VAL A 501 -10.16 -0.50 -10.23
C VAL A 501 -9.31 -1.76 -10.20
N LEU A 502 -7.98 -1.60 -10.13
CA LEU A 502 -7.06 -2.72 -9.92
C LEU A 502 -7.35 -3.42 -8.59
N VAL A 503 -7.52 -4.75 -8.63
CA VAL A 503 -7.53 -5.60 -7.44
C VAL A 503 -6.35 -6.57 -7.46
N TYR A 504 -5.92 -7.10 -6.30
CA TYR A 504 -4.80 -8.04 -6.25
C TYR A 504 -5.05 -9.31 -7.07
N ARG A 505 -6.30 -9.74 -7.21
CA ARG A 505 -6.68 -10.86 -8.08
C ARG A 505 -6.51 -10.59 -9.58
N ASP A 506 -6.39 -9.34 -10.02
CA ASP A 506 -6.08 -9.06 -11.42
C ASP A 506 -4.60 -9.29 -11.74
N LEU A 507 -3.73 -9.23 -10.73
CA LEU A 507 -2.28 -9.34 -10.90
C LEU A 507 -1.88 -10.80 -11.09
N MET A 508 -1.14 -11.04 -12.16
CA MET A 508 -0.56 -12.34 -12.50
C MET A 508 0.91 -12.12 -12.85
N ALA A 509 1.81 -12.88 -12.24
CA ALA A 509 3.25 -12.77 -12.52
C ALA A 509 3.53 -13.06 -14.01
N LEU A 510 4.38 -12.23 -14.62
CA LEU A 510 4.76 -12.40 -16.03
C LEU A 510 5.50 -13.72 -16.22
N GLU A 511 6.39 -14.04 -15.29
CA GLU A 511 7.16 -15.27 -15.27
C GLU A 511 6.62 -16.24 -14.21
N ARG A 512 6.91 -17.52 -14.41
CA ARG A 512 6.57 -18.56 -13.45
C ARG A 512 7.35 -18.37 -12.15
N ASN A 513 6.69 -18.53 -11.01
CA ASN A 513 7.29 -18.38 -9.69
C ASN A 513 8.46 -19.36 -9.46
N PRO A 514 9.53 -18.93 -8.77
CA PRO A 514 10.73 -19.74 -8.58
C PRO A 514 10.49 -20.95 -7.68
N ASP A 515 9.58 -20.84 -6.72
CA ASP A 515 9.20 -21.94 -5.82
C ASP A 515 7.70 -22.23 -5.93
N VAL A 516 7.38 -23.43 -6.41
CA VAL A 516 6.01 -23.90 -6.61
C VAL A 516 5.65 -25.06 -5.67
N ARG A 517 6.51 -25.35 -4.69
CA ARG A 517 6.26 -26.41 -3.72
C ARG A 517 4.99 -26.08 -2.93
N ALA A 518 4.26 -27.12 -2.52
CA ALA A 518 3.21 -26.92 -1.55
C ALA A 518 3.82 -26.47 -0.20
N PRO A 519 3.19 -25.52 0.52
CA PRO A 519 3.64 -25.15 1.86
C PRO A 519 3.64 -26.33 2.83
N SER A 520 4.65 -26.43 3.70
CA SER A 520 4.81 -27.51 4.69
C SER A 520 4.00 -27.30 5.96
N ARG A 521 3.63 -26.07 6.28
CA ARG A 521 2.74 -25.69 7.38
C ARG A 521 2.03 -24.36 7.10
N SER A 522 1.09 -24.01 7.96
CA SER A 522 0.38 -22.73 7.97
C SER A 522 0.66 -21.95 9.26
N LEU A 523 0.56 -20.62 9.18
CA LEU A 523 0.62 -19.69 10.30
C LEU A 523 -0.48 -18.64 10.16
N ASP A 524 -1.25 -18.45 11.23
CA ASP A 524 -2.19 -17.34 11.33
C ASP A 524 -1.55 -16.23 12.15
N ILE A 525 -1.48 -15.03 11.56
CA ILE A 525 -0.96 -13.83 12.22
C ILE A 525 -2.07 -12.79 12.23
N HIS A 526 -2.42 -12.34 13.42
CA HIS A 526 -3.50 -11.38 13.63
C HIS A 526 -2.96 -9.96 13.74
N LEU A 527 -3.43 -9.07 12.87
CA LEU A 527 -3.18 -7.63 12.94
C LEU A 527 -4.15 -7.05 13.97
N THR A 528 -3.63 -6.77 15.15
CA THR A 528 -4.43 -6.36 16.30
C THR A 528 -4.19 -4.89 16.62
N GLY A 529 -5.22 -4.23 17.14
CA GLY A 529 -5.09 -2.85 17.56
C GLY A 529 -6.19 -2.40 18.50
N ASN A 530 -5.98 -1.21 19.04
CA ASN A 530 -6.95 -0.46 19.81
C ASN A 530 -6.89 1.00 19.38
N MET A 531 -7.92 1.44 18.66
CA MET A 531 -8.07 2.80 18.16
C MET A 531 -8.11 3.79 19.33
N GLU A 532 -8.96 3.53 20.33
CA GLU A 532 -9.15 4.42 21.50
C GLU A 532 -7.85 4.74 22.27
N ARG A 533 -6.87 3.84 22.22
CA ARG A 533 -5.57 3.97 22.92
C ARG A 533 -4.38 4.09 21.97
N PHE A 534 -4.64 4.14 20.66
CA PHE A 534 -3.65 4.12 19.60
C PHE A 534 -2.56 3.05 19.85
N MET A 535 -2.99 1.81 20.09
CA MET A 535 -2.11 0.66 20.34
C MET A 535 -2.16 -0.27 19.14
N TRP A 536 -0.99 -0.71 18.69
CA TRP A 536 -0.86 -1.50 17.47
C TRP A 536 0.09 -2.67 17.72
N SER A 537 -0.29 -3.87 17.29
CA SER A 537 0.42 -5.11 17.62
C SER A 537 0.12 -6.24 16.64
N PHE A 538 0.95 -7.28 16.66
CA PHE A 538 0.62 -8.58 16.09
C PHE A 538 0.23 -9.54 17.22
N ASP A 539 -0.83 -10.32 17.03
CA ASP A 539 -1.31 -11.33 17.99
C ASP A 539 -1.52 -10.79 19.43
N GLY A 540 -1.84 -9.49 19.56
CA GLY A 540 -2.01 -8.82 20.85
C GLY A 540 -0.71 -8.51 21.61
N VAL A 541 0.45 -8.65 20.96
CA VAL A 541 1.78 -8.39 21.55
C VAL A 541 2.51 -7.31 20.73
N LYS A 542 3.02 -6.29 21.43
CA LYS A 542 3.81 -5.23 20.81
C LYS A 542 5.28 -5.63 20.75
N MET A 543 6.02 -5.06 19.81
CA MET A 543 7.48 -5.21 19.76
C MET A 543 8.17 -4.84 21.09
N SER A 544 7.69 -3.80 21.78
CA SER A 544 8.22 -3.35 23.06
C SER A 544 8.06 -4.35 24.21
N ASP A 545 7.16 -5.33 24.07
CA ASP A 545 6.78 -6.25 25.14
C ASP A 545 7.68 -7.51 25.17
N MET A 546 8.84 -7.47 24.48
CA MET A 546 9.76 -8.59 24.24
C MET A 546 9.06 -9.82 23.68
N MET A 547 8.96 -9.85 22.34
CA MET A 547 8.31 -10.92 21.60
C MET A 547 9.34 -11.84 20.96
N GLU A 548 9.12 -13.15 21.05
CA GLU A 548 9.93 -14.11 20.31
C GLU A 548 9.79 -13.85 18.80
N PRO A 549 10.91 -13.90 18.04
CA PRO A 549 10.87 -13.83 16.59
C PRO A 549 9.96 -14.93 16.01
N ILE A 550 9.40 -14.69 14.83
CA ILE A 550 8.69 -15.74 14.09
C ILE A 550 9.77 -16.66 13.47
N PRO A 551 9.88 -17.93 13.90
CA PRO A 551 10.96 -18.78 13.46
C PRO A 551 10.64 -19.48 12.14
N PHE A 552 11.65 -19.54 11.27
CA PHE A 552 11.66 -20.31 10.03
C PHE A 552 12.99 -21.04 9.87
N LEU A 553 12.93 -22.21 9.23
CA LEU A 553 14.13 -22.90 8.77
C LEU A 553 14.44 -22.49 7.33
N GLU A 554 15.72 -22.41 6.99
CA GLU A 554 16.17 -22.12 5.63
C GLU A 554 15.53 -23.07 4.61
N GLY A 555 14.95 -22.48 3.57
CA GLY A 555 14.24 -23.15 2.48
C GLY A 555 12.87 -23.71 2.85
N GLU A 556 12.38 -23.44 4.07
CA GLU A 556 11.00 -23.74 4.47
C GLU A 556 10.01 -22.92 3.63
N ARG A 557 8.91 -23.55 3.22
CA ARG A 557 7.80 -22.86 2.54
C ARG A 557 6.56 -22.92 3.43
N VAL A 558 6.06 -21.77 3.84
CA VAL A 558 4.98 -21.64 4.83
C VAL A 558 3.85 -20.81 4.26
N ARG A 559 2.61 -21.27 4.48
CA ARG A 559 1.43 -20.47 4.22
C ARG A 559 1.19 -19.53 5.38
N ILE A 560 1.12 -18.23 5.13
CA ILE A 560 0.82 -17.24 6.16
C ILE A 560 -0.52 -16.60 5.84
N ASN A 561 -1.41 -16.60 6.83
CA ASN A 561 -2.69 -15.92 6.80
C ASN A 561 -2.59 -14.68 7.67
N LEU A 562 -2.65 -13.50 7.05
CA LEU A 562 -2.76 -12.23 7.75
C LEU A 562 -4.23 -11.91 7.97
N ILE A 563 -4.67 -11.89 9.21
CA ILE A 563 -6.05 -11.59 9.59
C ILE A 563 -6.11 -10.20 10.20
N ASN A 564 -6.86 -9.29 9.59
CA ASN A 564 -7.02 -7.95 10.11
C ASN A 564 -8.19 -7.89 11.08
N ASP A 565 -7.88 -7.84 12.38
CA ASP A 565 -8.88 -7.72 13.43
C ASP A 565 -9.29 -6.27 13.69
N SER A 566 -8.71 -5.30 12.99
CA SER A 566 -8.97 -3.87 13.16
C SER A 566 -9.83 -3.30 12.02
N MET A 567 -10.25 -2.05 12.21
CA MET A 567 -11.05 -1.29 11.23
C MET A 567 -10.21 -0.53 10.20
N MET A 568 -8.88 -0.60 10.28
CA MET A 568 -7.94 0.14 9.43
C MET A 568 -7.29 -0.79 8.42
N GLY A 569 -7.07 -0.32 7.19
CA GLY A 569 -6.25 -1.04 6.22
C GLY A 569 -4.78 -0.98 6.61
N HIS A 570 -4.10 -2.13 6.68
CA HIS A 570 -2.68 -2.18 7.05
C HIS A 570 -1.83 -2.65 5.86
N PRO A 571 -0.96 -1.80 5.29
CA PRO A 571 0.09 -2.25 4.40
C PRO A 571 1.15 -2.99 5.21
N ILE A 572 1.20 -4.32 5.08
CA ILE A 572 2.16 -5.18 5.78
C ILE A 572 3.34 -5.47 4.87
N HIS A 573 4.56 -5.26 5.39
CA HIS A 573 5.82 -5.46 4.70
C HIS A 573 6.71 -6.48 5.42
N ILE A 574 7.42 -7.30 4.66
CA ILE A 574 8.48 -8.20 5.14
C ILE A 574 9.79 -7.87 4.43
N HIS A 575 10.85 -7.72 5.21
CA HIS A 575 12.19 -7.43 4.69
C HIS A 575 12.85 -8.69 4.11
N GLY A 576 13.80 -8.48 3.20
CA GLY A 576 14.69 -9.53 2.68
C GLY A 576 14.02 -10.61 1.82
N HIS A 577 12.73 -10.50 1.53
CA HIS A 577 11.97 -11.54 0.85
C HIS A 577 10.88 -10.98 -0.07
N PHE A 578 10.48 -11.80 -1.04
CA PHE A 578 9.20 -11.70 -1.73
C PHE A 578 8.30 -12.85 -1.28
N PHE A 579 6.98 -12.64 -1.32
CA PHE A 579 5.97 -13.67 -1.09
C PHE A 579 5.04 -13.80 -2.30
N GLU A 580 4.44 -14.97 -2.50
CA GLU A 580 3.43 -15.21 -3.53
C GLU A 580 2.03 -15.06 -2.93
N LEU A 581 1.22 -14.12 -3.41
CA LEU A 581 -0.17 -14.00 -2.94
C LEU A 581 -1.04 -15.17 -3.44
N VAL A 582 -1.85 -15.75 -2.56
CA VAL A 582 -2.80 -16.81 -2.92
C VAL A 582 -4.05 -16.18 -3.54
N THR A 583 -3.99 -15.88 -4.84
CA THR A 583 -5.07 -15.20 -5.60
C THR A 583 -5.78 -16.09 -6.63
N GLY A 584 -5.37 -17.36 -6.75
CA GLY A 584 -5.93 -18.32 -7.70
C GLY A 584 -5.11 -18.51 -8.99
N HIS A 585 -3.98 -17.81 -9.15
CA HIS A 585 -3.13 -17.90 -10.35
C HIS A 585 -2.05 -18.99 -10.29
N GLY A 586 -2.07 -19.87 -9.28
CA GLY A 586 -1.17 -21.02 -9.18
C GLY A 586 0.32 -20.63 -9.21
N ASP A 587 1.07 -21.20 -10.15
CA ASP A 587 2.50 -20.92 -10.34
C ASP A 587 2.80 -19.56 -10.98
N HIS A 588 1.77 -18.77 -11.30
CA HIS A 588 1.84 -17.37 -11.70
C HIS A 588 1.16 -16.42 -10.69
N ALA A 589 0.97 -16.87 -9.44
CA ALA A 589 0.58 -15.99 -8.33
C ALA A 589 1.47 -14.74 -8.27
N PRO A 590 0.91 -13.53 -8.07
CA PRO A 590 1.70 -12.32 -8.07
C PRO A 590 2.66 -12.30 -6.88
N ARG A 591 3.93 -12.00 -7.17
CA ARG A 591 4.98 -11.84 -6.16
C ARG A 591 5.04 -10.40 -5.69
N LYS A 592 5.06 -10.20 -4.38
CA LYS A 592 5.07 -8.88 -3.74
C LYS A 592 5.94 -8.91 -2.49
N HIS A 593 6.24 -7.74 -1.94
CA HIS A 593 6.91 -7.59 -0.65
C HIS A 593 6.08 -6.75 0.34
N THR A 594 5.06 -6.06 -0.14
CA THR A 594 4.12 -5.27 0.67
C THR A 594 2.68 -5.63 0.26
N VAL A 595 1.73 -5.75 1.19
CA VAL A 595 0.31 -5.94 0.83
C VAL A 595 -0.62 -5.22 1.79
N ILE A 596 -1.69 -4.61 1.28
CA ILE A 596 -2.75 -4.06 2.13
C ILE A 596 -3.66 -5.19 2.59
N VAL A 597 -3.75 -5.39 3.91
CA VAL A 597 -4.76 -6.25 4.52
C VAL A 597 -5.96 -5.38 4.89
N GLN A 598 -7.05 -5.51 4.12
CA GLN A 598 -8.25 -4.69 4.29
C GLN A 598 -8.94 -4.94 5.66
N PRO A 599 -9.65 -3.94 6.22
CA PRO A 599 -10.37 -4.06 7.49
C PRO A 599 -11.24 -5.30 7.58
N GLY A 600 -11.20 -5.98 8.74
CA GLY A 600 -11.99 -7.19 9.02
C GLY A 600 -11.71 -8.38 8.08
N GLY A 601 -10.78 -8.26 7.14
CA GLY A 601 -10.49 -9.24 6.10
C GLY A 601 -9.27 -10.11 6.41
N LYS A 602 -8.94 -10.97 5.44
CA LYS A 602 -7.76 -11.82 5.43
C LYS A 602 -7.02 -11.66 4.10
N VAL A 603 -5.70 -11.71 4.16
CA VAL A 603 -4.84 -11.93 2.99
C VAL A 603 -3.97 -13.16 3.26
N THR A 604 -3.87 -14.06 2.30
CA THR A 604 -3.04 -15.27 2.41
C THR A 604 -1.92 -15.20 1.40
N TRP A 605 -0.70 -15.50 1.83
CA TRP A 605 0.46 -15.65 0.95
C TRP A 605 1.24 -16.92 1.28
N ASP A 606 1.97 -17.42 0.29
CA ASP A 606 2.97 -18.46 0.49
C ASP A 606 4.35 -17.78 0.54
N PHE A 607 5.13 -18.14 1.57
CA PHE A 607 6.41 -17.52 1.90
C PHE A 607 7.51 -18.59 1.89
N THR A 608 8.59 -18.35 1.15
CA THR A 608 9.79 -19.19 1.19
C THR A 608 10.89 -18.46 1.96
N ALA A 609 11.39 -19.09 3.03
CA ALA A 609 12.43 -18.54 3.88
C ALA A 609 13.83 -18.81 3.29
N ASP A 610 14.20 -18.07 2.24
CA ASP A 610 15.45 -18.25 1.48
C ASP A 610 16.56 -17.24 1.80
N ALA A 611 16.33 -16.32 2.75
CA ALA A 611 17.35 -15.39 3.24
C ALA A 611 17.63 -15.62 4.74
N VAL A 612 18.74 -16.29 5.06
CA VAL A 612 19.19 -16.51 6.45
C VAL A 612 19.49 -15.19 7.14
N GLY A 613 18.92 -14.96 8.33
CA GLY A 613 19.09 -13.74 9.09
C GLY A 613 17.87 -13.37 9.93
N ASP A 614 17.92 -12.19 10.52
CA ASP A 614 16.79 -11.56 11.21
C ASP A 614 16.26 -10.41 10.35
N TRP A 615 14.96 -10.42 10.11
CA TRP A 615 14.27 -9.54 9.18
C TRP A 615 13.12 -8.84 9.87
N ALA A 616 12.96 -7.55 9.59
CA ALA A 616 11.81 -6.82 10.08
C ALA A 616 10.53 -7.25 9.34
N PHE A 617 9.43 -7.37 10.10
CA PHE A 617 8.10 -7.65 9.59
C PHE A 617 7.11 -6.71 10.29
N HIS A 618 6.51 -5.78 9.55
CA HIS A 618 5.75 -4.70 10.18
C HIS A 618 4.67 -4.08 9.28
N CYS A 619 3.76 -3.34 9.92
CA CYS A 619 2.91 -2.40 9.20
C CYS A 619 3.73 -1.19 8.75
N HIS A 620 3.53 -0.76 7.51
CA HIS A 620 4.24 0.39 6.94
C HIS A 620 3.50 1.72 7.16
N LEU A 621 2.43 1.72 7.95
CA LEU A 621 1.97 2.95 8.58
C LEU A 621 2.95 3.30 9.70
N LEU A 622 3.76 4.35 9.51
CA LEU A 622 4.89 4.73 10.36
C LEU A 622 4.51 4.77 11.84
N TYR A 623 3.36 5.36 12.16
CA TYR A 623 2.90 5.47 13.54
C TYR A 623 2.37 4.16 14.12
N HIS A 624 1.92 3.21 13.28
CA HIS A 624 1.54 1.86 13.73
C HIS A 624 2.78 1.04 14.06
N MET A 625 3.78 1.09 13.18
CA MET A 625 5.10 0.49 13.43
C MET A 625 5.69 1.06 14.73
N HIS A 626 5.76 2.39 14.85
CA HIS A 626 6.31 3.06 16.02
C HIS A 626 5.53 2.77 17.31
N ALA A 627 4.22 2.54 17.22
CA ALA A 627 3.39 2.16 18.37
C ALA A 627 3.48 0.67 18.76
N GLY A 628 4.11 -0.17 17.93
CA GLY A 628 4.44 -1.56 18.27
C GLY A 628 4.01 -2.64 17.27
N MET A 629 3.40 -2.31 16.13
CA MET A 629 3.02 -3.30 15.09
C MET A 629 4.22 -3.64 14.22
N MET A 630 5.19 -4.29 14.86
CA MET A 630 6.44 -4.77 14.28
C MET A 630 6.83 -6.07 14.98
N ARG A 631 7.44 -6.98 14.24
CA ARG A 631 8.07 -8.21 14.72
C ARG A 631 9.37 -8.46 13.98
N THR A 632 10.17 -9.37 14.55
CA THR A 632 11.30 -9.99 13.85
C THR A 632 10.86 -11.33 13.27
N VAL A 633 11.23 -11.58 12.02
CA VAL A 633 11.23 -12.90 11.38
C VAL A 633 12.66 -13.43 11.42
N SER A 634 12.86 -14.60 12.00
CA SER A 634 14.18 -15.23 12.11
C SER A 634 14.25 -16.45 11.21
N VAL A 635 15.15 -16.42 10.23
CA VAL A 635 15.47 -17.55 9.36
C VAL A 635 16.80 -18.13 9.81
N ARG A 636 16.82 -19.44 10.12
CA ARG A 636 18.01 -20.15 10.60
C ARG A 636 18.37 -21.33 9.69
N PRO A 637 19.67 -21.66 9.52
CA PRO A 637 20.10 -22.81 8.73
C PRO A 637 19.45 -24.12 9.21
N ARG A 638 19.17 -25.03 8.28
CA ARG A 638 18.59 -26.33 8.62
C ARG A 638 19.61 -27.17 9.41
N GLY A 639 19.36 -27.40 10.69
CA GLY A 639 20.23 -28.17 11.59
C GLY A 639 20.65 -27.41 12.85
N ASP A 640 20.52 -26.08 12.82
CA ASP A 640 20.59 -25.26 14.03
C ASP A 640 19.19 -25.16 14.66
N ALA A 641 19.10 -25.12 15.99
CA ALA A 641 17.83 -24.86 16.66
C ALA A 641 17.37 -23.43 16.30
N ALA A 642 16.15 -23.33 15.74
CA ALA A 642 15.53 -22.07 15.34
C ALA A 642 15.21 -21.19 16.54
#